data_AF-A0A1F9S349-F1
#
_entry.id   AF-A0A1F9S349-F1
#
_cell.length_a   1.000
_cell.length_b   1.000
_cell.length_c   1.000
_cell.angle_alpha   90.00
_cell.angle_beta   90.00
_cell.angle_gamma   90.00
#
_symmetry.space_group_name_H-M   'P 1'
#
loop_
_entity.id
_entity.type
_entity.pdbx_description
1 polymer ?
#
loop_
_entity_poly.entity_id
_entity_poly.type
_entity_poly.pdbx_seq_one_letter_code
_entity_poly.pdbx_strand_id
1 'polypeptide(L)'
;MPTVLIQPPSPKPPPTYFGPPYGLAMVAACLREAGLKVRCHDLDRVAPDDLRGRLMEILKADRPRFLGLSCGSASRGAVYELIRAARACAPKLTIVVGGPFASLEPELILENFPADFVVIGEGERTFPELVATLKKGGDPDSVPGVAFRRGGKTRRSAPRPPCPDLDALPFPAFDLFDFKPQLAAFQGIPEARFAPAGFVRENRLDLLRSGLTLLGSRGCPFSCVFCPQSAVRGPHKLRAHSPERFVDIVAHFRRSAGVRRFIFGDNYFTFDRERALAICAGLLRRKLDIEWICMTRPDSVDPGLLAKMREAGCIEISYGVESGSPAIQKAIGKYLRLAEVAPCFAATRAAGIASVLMLMVGNPGECEATLLETLACAQPLRPDRVLVKTTKVYPGTRMHDLAVKQGLIPDGYYAGSDPHPPRFTAEHDLAGLRALKGMLRPREAFVDLPAGERAAKAALLLAARRSELVTLGGAEPLERRHEDLARALSAARRLEIHHLALRSGAFAAVAARAADLRANGVEELLLPWEAPALPAAAAWKAAGGRVRAQVPLREADFRDLPRLVRGLTEAGVDESVFFCGRSPDGWSQVAWADCPRMSDLVPRVSDALAALRAAGAAAFLSGIPACIAGTRPERLYEVHRPFDEKIAAGGKLVALPAERETLKLKTEVCRSCPRSPVCEGLWKGYAERYGAGELHAL
;
A
#
# COMPACT_ATOMS: atom_id res chain seq x y z
N MET A 1 -2.15 -37.90 31.75
CA MET A 1 -3.42 -37.15 31.88
C MET A 1 -3.88 -36.81 30.48
N PRO A 2 -5.17 -36.98 30.14
CA PRO A 2 -5.67 -36.63 28.82
C PRO A 2 -5.58 -35.12 28.59
N THR A 3 -4.96 -34.73 27.48
CA THR A 3 -4.80 -33.34 27.06
C THR A 3 -5.41 -33.17 25.67
N VAL A 4 -6.27 -32.19 25.50
CA VAL A 4 -6.85 -31.81 24.21
C VAL A 4 -6.22 -30.50 23.76
N LEU A 5 -5.76 -30.44 22.51
CA LEU A 5 -5.35 -29.21 21.85
C LEU A 5 -6.35 -28.85 20.76
N ILE A 6 -6.77 -27.59 20.68
CA ILE A 6 -7.70 -27.11 19.68
C ILE A 6 -7.06 -25.98 18.88
N GLN A 7 -7.15 -26.08 17.55
CA GLN A 7 -7.00 -24.94 16.64
C GLN A 7 -8.38 -24.29 16.45
N PRO A 8 -8.64 -23.11 17.04
CA PRO A 8 -9.93 -22.43 16.90
C PRO A 8 -10.07 -21.78 15.52
N PRO A 9 -11.31 -21.55 15.04
CA PRO A 9 -11.54 -20.98 13.74
C PRO A 9 -11.04 -19.56 13.57
N SER A 10 -10.49 -19.30 12.38
CA SER A 10 -10.26 -17.96 11.88
C SER A 10 -11.37 -17.62 10.87
N PRO A 11 -12.13 -16.51 11.03
CA PRO A 11 -13.27 -16.21 10.16
C PRO A 11 -12.90 -15.82 8.71
N LYS A 12 -11.60 -15.65 8.43
CA LYS A 12 -11.02 -15.54 7.08
C LYS A 12 -9.66 -16.23 7.10
N PRO A 13 -9.61 -17.58 7.10
CA PRO A 13 -8.32 -18.23 7.04
C PRO A 13 -7.65 -17.77 5.74
N PRO A 14 -6.37 -17.37 5.76
CA PRO A 14 -5.67 -17.05 4.54
C PRO A 14 -5.85 -18.24 3.58
N PRO A 15 -6.11 -18.01 2.28
CA PRO A 15 -6.14 -19.11 1.32
C PRO A 15 -4.81 -19.88 1.26
N THR A 16 -3.75 -19.38 1.91
CA THR A 16 -2.42 -19.95 2.06
C THR A 16 -2.25 -20.82 3.32
N TYR A 17 -3.28 -21.05 4.14
CA TYR A 17 -3.13 -21.70 5.45
C TYR A 17 -3.81 -23.07 5.45
N PHE A 18 -3.40 -23.94 4.53
CA PHE A 18 -3.92 -25.30 4.45
C PHE A 18 -2.82 -26.29 4.86
N GLY A 19 -3.13 -27.13 5.85
CA GLY A 19 -2.20 -28.08 6.47
C GLY A 19 -2.44 -28.22 7.97
N PRO A 20 -1.87 -29.25 8.61
CA PRO A 20 -1.97 -29.41 10.04
C PRO A 20 -1.39 -28.16 10.74
N PRO A 21 -2.04 -27.63 11.79
CA PRO A 21 -1.57 -26.45 12.51
C PRO A 21 -0.17 -26.65 13.09
N TYR A 22 0.87 -26.23 12.35
CA TYR A 22 2.28 -26.58 12.62
C TYR A 22 2.70 -26.32 14.07
N GLY A 23 2.35 -25.15 14.62
CA GLY A 23 2.67 -24.81 16.01
C GLY A 23 2.05 -25.78 17.02
N LEU A 24 0.78 -26.18 16.83
CA LEU A 24 0.14 -27.17 17.69
C LEU A 24 0.70 -28.57 17.46
N ALA A 25 1.04 -28.94 16.23
CA ALA A 25 1.69 -30.23 15.94
C ALA A 25 3.05 -30.36 16.65
N MET A 26 3.82 -29.28 16.75
CA MET A 26 5.08 -29.25 17.51
C MET A 26 4.84 -29.36 19.02
N VAL A 27 3.89 -28.60 19.56
CA VAL A 27 3.54 -28.67 20.99
C VAL A 27 3.00 -30.06 21.34
N ALA A 28 2.16 -30.65 20.48
CA ALA A 28 1.63 -31.99 20.66
C ALA A 28 2.73 -33.06 20.65
N ALA A 29 3.72 -32.94 19.76
CA ALA A 29 4.87 -33.84 19.72
C ALA A 29 5.67 -33.81 21.03
N CYS A 30 5.92 -32.61 21.57
CA CYS A 30 6.65 -32.47 22.84
C CYS A 30 5.83 -32.95 24.05
N LEU A 31 4.51 -32.74 24.06
CA LEU A 31 3.63 -33.29 25.08
C LEU A 31 3.60 -34.84 25.03
N ARG A 32 3.62 -35.43 23.83
CA ARG A 32 3.72 -36.88 23.64
C ARG A 32 5.06 -37.43 24.10
N GLU A 33 6.17 -36.77 23.75
CA GLU A 33 7.52 -37.12 24.23
C GLU A 33 7.59 -37.09 25.76
N ALA A 34 6.88 -36.15 26.40
CA ALA A 34 6.72 -36.08 27.85
C ALA A 34 5.74 -37.12 28.45
N GLY A 35 5.24 -38.07 27.65
CA GLY A 35 4.37 -39.16 28.09
C GLY A 35 2.89 -38.80 28.29
N LEU A 36 2.42 -37.68 27.73
CA LEU A 36 1.00 -37.28 27.82
C LEU A 36 0.16 -37.90 26.69
N LYS A 37 -1.10 -38.24 27.02
CA LYS A 37 -2.09 -38.68 26.03
C LYS A 37 -2.71 -37.44 25.40
N VAL A 38 -2.30 -37.13 24.17
CA VAL A 38 -2.72 -35.92 23.45
C VAL A 38 -3.74 -36.26 22.37
N ARG A 39 -4.80 -35.47 22.29
CA ARG A 39 -5.75 -35.41 21.16
C ARG A 39 -5.73 -34.00 20.58
N CYS A 40 -5.85 -33.89 19.27
CA CYS A 40 -5.89 -32.60 18.60
C CYS A 40 -7.16 -32.49 17.76
N HIS A 41 -7.76 -31.30 17.76
CA HIS A 41 -8.94 -30.98 16.96
C HIS A 41 -8.70 -29.69 16.19
N ASP A 42 -8.91 -29.74 14.88
CA ASP A 42 -8.88 -28.56 14.03
C ASP A 42 -10.32 -28.11 13.77
N LEU A 43 -10.67 -26.94 14.32
CA LEU A 43 -12.00 -26.36 14.19
C LEU A 43 -12.04 -25.23 13.17
N ASP A 44 -11.02 -25.08 12.31
CA ASP A 44 -10.93 -23.94 11.39
C ASP A 44 -12.10 -23.81 10.40
N ARG A 45 -12.82 -24.91 10.17
CA ARG A 45 -13.99 -24.97 9.27
C ARG A 45 -15.34 -25.05 10.00
N VAL A 46 -15.33 -25.02 11.33
CA VAL A 46 -16.56 -25.06 12.12
C VAL A 46 -17.18 -23.66 12.12
N ALA A 47 -18.48 -23.59 11.81
CA ALA A 47 -19.21 -22.33 11.86
C ALA A 47 -19.23 -21.78 13.30
N PRO A 48 -19.20 -20.44 13.49
CA PRO A 48 -19.23 -19.85 14.82
C PRO A 48 -20.37 -20.37 15.72
N ASP A 49 -21.55 -20.56 15.16
CA ASP A 49 -22.74 -21.01 15.89
C ASP A 49 -22.64 -22.46 16.39
N ASP A 50 -21.88 -23.30 15.68
CA ASP A 50 -21.69 -24.72 16.03
C ASP A 50 -20.53 -24.95 17.00
N LEU A 51 -19.70 -23.93 17.23
CA LEU A 51 -18.43 -24.05 17.95
C LEU A 51 -18.61 -24.60 19.37
N ARG A 52 -19.66 -24.15 20.07
CA ARG A 52 -20.02 -24.63 21.41
C ARG A 52 -20.42 -26.10 21.41
N GLY A 53 -21.26 -26.52 20.46
CA GLY A 53 -21.69 -27.91 20.33
C GLY A 53 -20.51 -28.83 20.07
N ARG A 54 -19.63 -28.45 19.13
CA ARG A 54 -18.41 -29.19 18.83
C ARG A 54 -17.45 -29.31 20.01
N LEU A 55 -17.29 -28.24 20.79
CA LEU A 55 -16.52 -28.30 22.03
C LEU A 55 -17.11 -29.31 23.03
N MET A 56 -18.43 -29.31 23.23
CA MET A 56 -19.08 -30.25 24.15
C MET A 56 -18.89 -31.72 23.72
N GLU A 57 -18.98 -32.01 22.43
CA GLU A 57 -18.69 -33.34 21.87
C GLU A 57 -17.26 -33.77 22.20
N ILE A 58 -16.28 -32.88 21.96
CA ILE A 58 -14.86 -33.13 22.25
C ILE A 58 -14.64 -33.39 23.74
N LEU A 59 -15.19 -32.55 24.61
CA LEU A 59 -15.03 -32.69 26.07
C LEU A 59 -15.68 -33.98 26.59
N LYS A 60 -16.83 -34.38 26.04
CA LYS A 60 -17.52 -35.63 26.39
C LYS A 60 -16.74 -36.86 25.94
N ALA A 61 -16.19 -36.84 24.72
CA ALA A 61 -15.48 -37.97 24.13
C ALA A 61 -14.08 -38.15 24.73
N ASP A 62 -13.30 -37.07 24.82
CA ASP A 62 -11.88 -37.15 25.19
C ASP A 62 -11.63 -37.00 26.70
N ARG A 63 -12.61 -36.46 27.44
CA ARG A 63 -12.54 -36.20 28.90
C ARG A 63 -11.19 -35.59 29.32
N PRO A 64 -10.78 -34.44 28.73
CA PRO A 64 -9.49 -33.84 29.02
C PRO A 64 -9.40 -33.33 30.46
N ARG A 65 -8.20 -33.36 31.02
CA ARG A 65 -7.84 -32.58 32.21
C ARG A 65 -7.23 -31.22 31.84
N PHE A 66 -6.60 -31.15 30.67
CA PHE A 66 -6.04 -29.93 30.11
C PHE A 66 -6.63 -29.65 28.73
N LEU A 67 -7.07 -28.42 28.52
CA LEU A 67 -7.49 -27.89 27.23
C LEU A 67 -6.52 -26.79 26.79
N GLY A 68 -5.76 -27.06 25.73
CA GLY A 68 -4.87 -26.10 25.08
C GLY A 68 -5.56 -25.42 23.90
N LEU A 69 -5.57 -24.09 23.87
CA LEU A 69 -6.15 -23.30 22.77
C LEU A 69 -5.07 -22.45 22.10
N SER A 70 -4.95 -22.56 20.77
CA SER A 70 -4.10 -21.67 19.97
C SER A 70 -4.82 -20.36 19.67
N CYS A 71 -4.24 -19.22 20.06
CA CYS A 71 -4.84 -17.90 19.93
C CYS A 71 -3.97 -16.98 19.07
N GLY A 72 -4.48 -16.67 17.87
CA GLY A 72 -3.99 -15.58 17.02
C GLY A 72 -5.00 -14.42 17.01
N SER A 73 -4.57 -13.24 16.56
CA SER A 73 -5.42 -12.04 16.63
C SER A 73 -6.77 -12.21 15.92
N ALA A 74 -6.81 -12.98 14.83
CA ALA A 74 -8.03 -13.24 14.06
C ALA A 74 -8.92 -14.33 14.66
N SER A 75 -8.37 -15.27 15.44
CA SER A 75 -9.15 -16.35 16.07
C SER A 75 -9.57 -16.03 17.51
N ARG A 76 -9.18 -14.86 18.05
CA ARG A 76 -9.42 -14.48 19.46
C ARG A 76 -10.89 -14.57 19.88
N GLY A 77 -11.82 -14.12 19.03
CA GLY A 77 -13.25 -14.18 19.35
C GLY A 77 -13.74 -15.63 19.55
N ALA A 78 -13.28 -16.55 18.71
CA ALA A 78 -13.57 -17.98 18.86
C ALA A 78 -12.90 -18.57 20.12
N VAL A 79 -11.67 -18.15 20.44
CA VAL A 79 -10.98 -18.57 21.66
C VAL A 79 -11.75 -18.12 22.90
N TYR A 80 -12.24 -16.88 22.93
CA TYR A 80 -13.02 -16.33 24.04
C TYR A 80 -14.31 -17.11 24.28
N GLU A 81 -15.04 -17.44 23.19
CA GLU A 81 -16.26 -18.27 23.25
C GLU A 81 -15.93 -19.67 23.77
N LEU A 82 -14.86 -20.30 23.27
CA LEU A 82 -14.42 -21.62 23.71
C LEU A 82 -14.03 -21.63 25.19
N ILE A 83 -13.33 -20.62 25.70
CA ILE A 83 -12.97 -20.51 27.13
C ILE A 83 -14.25 -20.44 27.98
N ARG A 84 -15.20 -19.56 27.62
CA ARG A 84 -16.46 -19.39 28.36
C ARG A 84 -17.29 -20.67 28.36
N ALA A 85 -17.45 -21.30 27.18
CA ALA A 85 -18.18 -22.55 27.04
C ALA A 85 -17.53 -23.70 27.82
N ALA A 86 -16.20 -23.84 27.73
CA ALA A 86 -15.45 -24.85 28.46
C ALA A 86 -15.61 -24.69 29.98
N ARG A 87 -15.48 -23.46 30.50
CA ARG A 87 -15.65 -23.21 31.93
C ARG A 87 -17.07 -23.50 32.42
N ALA A 88 -18.08 -23.17 31.62
CA ALA A 88 -19.49 -23.42 31.96
C ALA A 88 -19.82 -24.92 32.05
N CYS A 89 -19.31 -25.75 31.13
CA CYS A 89 -19.63 -27.18 31.11
C CYS A 89 -18.62 -28.06 31.86
N ALA A 90 -17.40 -27.59 32.09
CA ALA A 90 -16.35 -28.31 32.80
C ALA A 90 -15.58 -27.39 33.77
N PRO A 91 -16.16 -27.02 34.93
CA PRO A 91 -15.57 -26.04 35.86
C PRO A 91 -14.18 -26.41 36.40
N LYS A 92 -13.82 -27.71 36.40
CA LYS A 92 -12.52 -28.22 36.88
C LYS A 92 -11.48 -28.39 35.77
N LEU A 93 -11.83 -28.11 34.51
CA LEU A 93 -10.91 -28.22 33.39
C LEU A 93 -9.83 -27.14 33.51
N THR A 94 -8.57 -27.52 33.33
CA THR A 94 -7.47 -26.55 33.24
C THR A 94 -7.36 -26.05 31.81
N ILE A 95 -7.62 -24.77 31.60
CA ILE A 95 -7.61 -24.11 30.30
C ILE A 95 -6.29 -23.35 30.15
N VAL A 96 -5.52 -23.72 29.12
CA VAL A 96 -4.23 -23.12 28.78
C VAL A 96 -4.35 -22.49 27.40
N VAL A 97 -4.02 -21.20 27.29
CA VAL A 97 -4.04 -20.49 26.01
C VAL A 97 -2.62 -20.20 25.58
N GLY A 98 -2.29 -20.41 24.31
CA GLY A 98 -0.98 -20.10 23.76
C GLY A 98 -1.08 -19.50 22.38
N GLY A 99 0.05 -19.24 21.75
CA GLY A 99 0.13 -18.68 20.40
C GLY A 99 0.39 -17.17 20.37
N PRO A 100 0.51 -16.60 19.15
CA PRO A 100 1.09 -15.27 18.98
C PRO A 100 0.33 -14.16 19.70
N PHE A 101 -1.01 -14.15 19.66
CA PHE A 101 -1.78 -13.11 20.33
C PHE A 101 -1.73 -13.28 21.85
N ALA A 102 -1.90 -14.51 22.35
CA ALA A 102 -1.82 -14.77 23.78
C ALA A 102 -0.46 -14.42 24.39
N SER A 103 0.62 -14.56 23.62
CA SER A 103 1.96 -14.16 24.06
C SER A 103 2.13 -12.65 24.21
N LEU A 104 1.38 -11.86 23.42
CA LEU A 104 1.44 -10.39 23.42
C LEU A 104 0.47 -9.78 24.43
N GLU A 105 -0.67 -10.43 24.64
CA GLU A 105 -1.80 -9.93 25.44
C GLU A 105 -2.24 -10.93 26.54
N PRO A 106 -1.33 -11.40 27.42
CA PRO A 106 -1.68 -12.39 28.44
C PRO A 106 -2.62 -11.83 29.52
N GLU A 107 -2.44 -10.57 29.94
CA GLU A 107 -3.31 -9.90 30.92
C GLU A 107 -4.74 -9.80 30.41
N LEU A 108 -4.90 -9.35 29.17
CA LEU A 108 -6.21 -9.22 28.53
C LEU A 108 -6.98 -10.54 28.57
N ILE A 109 -6.32 -11.66 28.26
CA ILE A 109 -6.95 -12.97 28.29
C ILE A 109 -7.31 -13.37 29.73
N LEU A 110 -6.36 -13.26 30.66
CA LEU A 110 -6.53 -13.75 32.05
C LEU A 110 -7.45 -12.88 32.91
N GLU A 111 -7.64 -11.62 32.56
CA GLU A 111 -8.48 -10.67 33.30
C GLU A 111 -9.92 -10.66 32.80
N ASN A 112 -10.13 -10.90 31.49
CA ASN A 112 -11.46 -10.82 30.88
C ASN A 112 -12.12 -12.19 30.64
N PHE A 113 -11.33 -13.28 30.70
CA PHE A 113 -11.82 -14.63 30.41
C PHE A 113 -11.31 -15.64 31.44
N PRO A 114 -12.11 -16.66 31.80
CA PRO A 114 -11.75 -17.62 32.85
C PRO A 114 -10.76 -18.72 32.39
N ALA A 115 -9.69 -18.31 31.70
CA ALA A 115 -8.53 -19.15 31.41
C ALA A 115 -7.62 -19.25 32.65
N ASP A 116 -6.96 -20.39 32.84
CA ASP A 116 -6.12 -20.62 34.02
C ASP A 116 -4.67 -20.16 33.77
N PHE A 117 -4.15 -20.43 32.55
CA PHE A 117 -2.77 -20.15 32.18
C PHE A 117 -2.67 -19.61 30.76
N VAL A 118 -1.68 -18.75 30.54
CA VAL A 118 -1.20 -18.36 29.22
C VAL A 118 0.25 -18.81 29.07
N VAL A 119 0.54 -19.54 27.99
CA VAL A 119 1.91 -19.87 27.59
C VAL A 119 2.43 -18.76 26.67
N ILE A 120 3.49 -18.08 27.12
CA ILE A 120 4.12 -16.95 26.44
C ILE A 120 5.30 -17.44 25.61
N GLY A 121 5.31 -17.09 24.32
CA GLY A 121 6.38 -17.43 23.39
C GLY A 121 6.23 -18.85 22.83
N GLU A 122 7.30 -19.64 22.95
CA GLU A 122 7.37 -21.00 22.42
C GLU A 122 6.84 -22.03 23.43
N GLY A 123 5.82 -22.80 23.03
CA GLY A 123 5.08 -23.69 23.93
C GLY A 123 5.64 -25.11 24.03
N GLU A 124 6.60 -25.47 23.17
CA GLU A 124 7.12 -26.83 23.01
C GLU A 124 7.74 -27.38 24.29
N ARG A 125 8.47 -26.55 25.05
CA ARG A 125 9.05 -26.94 26.35
C ARG A 125 8.20 -26.45 27.53
N THR A 126 7.67 -25.24 27.41
CA THR A 126 6.90 -24.59 28.48
C THR A 126 5.64 -25.37 28.85
N PHE A 127 4.86 -25.84 27.88
CA PHE A 127 3.59 -26.48 28.18
C PHE A 127 3.76 -27.88 28.82
N PRO A 128 4.64 -28.77 28.31
CA PRO A 128 4.95 -30.01 29.02
C PRO A 128 5.45 -29.79 30.45
N GLU A 129 6.34 -28.80 30.66
CA GLU A 129 6.88 -28.47 31.98
C GLU A 129 5.78 -27.96 32.92
N LEU A 130 4.90 -27.07 32.45
CA LEU A 130 3.73 -26.61 33.20
C LEU A 130 2.83 -27.78 33.62
N VAL A 131 2.51 -28.69 32.69
CA VAL A 131 1.69 -29.87 33.00
C VAL A 131 2.38 -30.76 34.04
N ALA A 132 3.69 -30.98 33.91
CA ALA A 132 4.47 -31.77 34.86
C ALA A 132 4.49 -31.14 36.27
N THR A 133 4.68 -29.83 36.36
CA THR A 133 4.67 -29.06 37.61
C THR A 133 3.30 -29.12 38.28
N LEU A 134 2.23 -28.84 37.54
CA LEU A 134 0.86 -28.90 38.08
C LEU A 134 0.47 -30.32 38.52
N LYS A 135 0.94 -31.37 37.81
CA LYS A 135 0.72 -32.76 38.21
C LYS A 135 1.35 -33.09 39.56
N LYS A 136 2.50 -32.49 39.87
CA LYS A 136 3.22 -32.66 41.15
C LYS A 136 2.71 -31.73 42.25
N GLY A 137 1.72 -30.87 41.98
CA GLY A 137 1.25 -29.85 42.91
C GLY A 137 2.25 -28.71 43.12
N GLY A 138 3.21 -28.52 42.20
CA GLY A 138 4.20 -27.46 42.26
C GLY A 138 3.66 -26.08 41.87
N ASP A 139 4.44 -25.04 42.16
CA ASP A 139 4.08 -23.66 41.83
C ASP A 139 4.28 -23.39 40.31
N PRO A 140 3.25 -22.96 39.55
CA PRO A 140 3.40 -22.60 38.14
C PRO A 140 4.39 -21.47 37.87
N ASP A 141 4.71 -20.63 38.86
CA ASP A 141 5.73 -19.58 38.73
C ASP A 141 7.14 -20.10 38.54
N SER A 142 7.40 -21.33 38.97
CA SER A 142 8.70 -21.99 38.77
C SER A 142 8.94 -22.37 37.31
N VAL A 143 7.92 -22.27 36.44
CA VAL A 143 8.00 -22.64 35.02
C VAL A 143 8.17 -21.39 34.16
N PRO A 144 9.35 -21.17 33.54
CA PRO A 144 9.56 -20.01 32.69
C PRO A 144 8.61 -19.97 31.49
N GLY A 145 8.12 -18.78 31.16
CA GLY A 145 7.24 -18.51 30.01
C GLY A 145 5.75 -18.71 30.26
N VAL A 146 5.28 -18.63 31.51
CA VAL A 146 3.87 -18.79 31.88
C VAL A 146 3.31 -17.51 32.50
N ALA A 147 2.07 -17.17 32.19
CA ALA A 147 1.28 -16.19 32.91
C ALA A 147 0.02 -16.83 33.50
N PHE A 148 -0.39 -16.36 34.68
CA PHE A 148 -1.54 -16.88 35.43
C PHE A 148 -2.05 -15.85 36.43
N ARG A 149 -3.22 -16.10 37.04
CA ARG A 149 -3.81 -15.23 38.06
C ARG A 149 -3.37 -15.65 39.47
N ARG A 150 -2.88 -14.72 40.29
CA ARG A 150 -2.58 -14.93 41.72
C ARG A 150 -2.96 -13.66 42.50
N GLY A 151 -3.75 -13.81 43.56
CA GLY A 151 -4.18 -12.68 44.38
C GLY A 151 -4.96 -11.61 43.60
N GLY A 152 -5.78 -12.02 42.63
CA GLY A 152 -6.58 -11.09 41.80
C GLY A 152 -5.78 -10.27 40.79
N LYS A 153 -4.48 -10.56 40.59
CA LYS A 153 -3.62 -9.91 39.59
C LYS A 153 -3.02 -10.94 38.64
N THR A 154 -2.72 -10.50 37.43
CA THR A 154 -1.96 -11.30 36.47
C THR A 154 -0.50 -11.30 36.89
N ARG A 155 0.09 -12.50 36.92
CA ARG A 155 1.50 -12.73 37.22
C ARG A 155 2.16 -13.42 36.05
N ARG A 156 3.34 -12.94 35.66
CA ARG A 156 4.21 -13.57 34.67
C ARG A 156 5.41 -14.20 35.40
N SER A 157 5.68 -15.46 35.13
CA SER A 157 6.93 -16.13 35.55
C SER A 157 8.14 -15.51 34.85
N ALA A 158 9.35 -15.96 35.19
CA ALA A 158 10.55 -15.63 34.43
C ALA A 158 10.36 -15.89 32.91
N PRO A 159 10.91 -15.05 32.01
CA PRO A 159 10.80 -15.28 30.57
C PRO A 159 11.59 -16.52 30.15
N ARG A 160 11.04 -17.30 29.20
CA ARG A 160 11.76 -18.43 28.59
C ARG A 160 12.48 -17.97 27.31
N PRO A 161 13.80 -18.17 27.18
CA PRO A 161 14.50 -17.95 25.92
C PRO A 161 13.95 -18.87 24.81
N PRO A 162 13.89 -18.40 23.55
CA PRO A 162 13.50 -19.25 22.44
C PRO A 162 14.43 -20.46 22.29
N CYS A 163 13.88 -21.58 21.80
CA CYS A 163 14.62 -22.84 21.61
C CYS A 163 15.80 -22.64 20.65
N PRO A 164 17.07 -22.79 21.07
CA PRO A 164 18.22 -22.43 20.24
C PRO A 164 18.36 -23.32 19.00
N ASP A 165 18.12 -24.63 19.17
CA ASP A 165 18.16 -25.63 18.11
C ASP A 165 16.75 -26.17 17.85
N LEU A 166 16.25 -26.02 16.62
CA LEU A 166 14.93 -26.52 16.26
C LEU A 166 14.94 -28.02 15.94
N ASP A 167 16.10 -28.60 15.62
CA ASP A 167 16.22 -30.02 15.28
C ASP A 167 16.25 -30.91 16.53
N ALA A 168 16.61 -30.35 17.69
CA ALA A 168 16.45 -30.96 19.01
C ALA A 168 14.97 -31.16 19.43
N LEU A 169 14.00 -30.65 18.65
CA LEU A 169 12.58 -30.90 18.86
C LEU A 169 12.12 -32.17 18.13
N PRO A 170 11.18 -32.93 18.71
CA PRO A 170 10.64 -34.13 18.06
C PRO A 170 9.99 -33.80 16.72
N PHE A 171 9.85 -34.83 15.87
CA PHE A 171 9.16 -34.66 14.60
C PHE A 171 7.71 -34.23 14.88
N PRO A 172 7.17 -33.23 14.16
CA PRO A 172 5.83 -32.72 14.44
C PRO A 172 4.76 -33.83 14.40
N ALA A 173 3.83 -33.81 15.34
CA ALA A 173 2.78 -34.83 15.48
C ALA A 173 1.63 -34.62 14.48
N PHE A 174 1.96 -34.60 13.18
CA PHE A 174 0.98 -34.41 12.09
C PHE A 174 -0.08 -35.50 12.04
N ASP A 175 0.23 -36.70 12.54
CA ASP A 175 -0.68 -37.83 12.66
C ASP A 175 -1.88 -37.58 13.60
N LEU A 176 -1.82 -36.55 14.45
CA LEU A 176 -2.94 -36.14 15.31
C LEU A 176 -3.99 -35.28 14.62
N PHE A 177 -3.73 -34.82 13.41
CA PHE A 177 -4.63 -33.96 12.67
C PHE A 177 -5.18 -34.70 11.46
N ASP A 178 -6.50 -34.67 11.28
CA ASP A 178 -7.11 -35.14 10.05
C ASP A 178 -7.09 -34.02 9.01
N PHE A 179 -6.09 -34.06 8.14
CA PHE A 179 -5.93 -33.13 7.03
C PHE A 179 -6.31 -33.75 5.66
N LYS A 180 -6.79 -35.00 5.63
CA LYS A 180 -7.16 -35.69 4.39
C LYS A 180 -8.40 -35.09 3.71
N PRO A 181 -9.49 -34.72 4.42
CA PRO A 181 -10.64 -34.04 3.80
C PRO A 181 -10.25 -32.73 3.11
N GLN A 182 -9.28 -32.01 3.68
CA GLN A 182 -8.73 -30.78 3.15
C GLN A 182 -8.00 -31.10 1.83
N LEU A 183 -7.13 -32.10 1.81
CA LEU A 183 -6.44 -32.52 0.59
C LEU A 183 -7.41 -33.00 -0.52
N ALA A 184 -8.42 -33.79 -0.17
CA ALA A 184 -9.39 -34.34 -1.12
C ALA A 184 -10.24 -33.26 -1.80
N ALA A 185 -10.62 -32.20 -1.08
CA ALA A 185 -11.38 -31.07 -1.63
C ALA A 185 -10.65 -30.34 -2.78
N PHE A 186 -9.34 -30.53 -2.93
CA PHE A 186 -8.52 -29.86 -3.94
C PHE A 186 -8.01 -30.77 -5.07
N GLN A 187 -8.09 -32.09 -4.90
CA GLN A 187 -7.76 -33.06 -5.97
C GLN A 187 -8.77 -33.02 -7.13
N GLY A 188 -9.94 -32.40 -6.96
CA GLY A 188 -10.97 -32.23 -7.99
C GLY A 188 -10.84 -30.99 -8.89
N ILE A 189 -9.81 -30.15 -8.74
CA ILE A 189 -9.61 -28.98 -9.62
C ILE A 189 -8.84 -29.43 -10.88
N PRO A 190 -9.44 -29.35 -12.10
CA PRO A 190 -8.83 -29.90 -13.31
C PRO A 190 -7.44 -29.34 -13.61
N GLU A 191 -6.49 -30.22 -13.97
CA GLU A 191 -5.11 -29.87 -14.36
C GLU A 191 -5.06 -28.86 -15.53
N ALA A 192 -6.07 -28.88 -16.39
CA ALA A 192 -6.25 -27.97 -17.53
C ALA A 192 -6.43 -26.47 -17.13
N ARG A 193 -6.81 -26.15 -15.89
CA ARG A 193 -6.79 -24.77 -15.39
C ARG A 193 -5.38 -24.26 -15.05
N PHE A 194 -4.39 -25.14 -15.07
CA PHE A 194 -3.01 -24.88 -14.65
C PHE A 194 -1.99 -25.14 -15.77
N ALA A 195 -2.46 -25.32 -17.01
CA ALA A 195 -1.60 -25.70 -18.14
C ALA A 195 -0.45 -24.70 -18.38
N PRO A 196 0.73 -25.15 -18.87
CA PRO A 196 1.94 -24.33 -19.03
C PRO A 196 1.91 -23.47 -20.31
N ALA A 197 0.74 -22.94 -20.68
CA ALA A 197 0.57 -22.05 -21.82
C ALA A 197 0.39 -20.60 -21.32
N GLY A 198 1.51 -19.91 -21.13
CA GLY A 198 1.57 -18.45 -20.99
C GLY A 198 0.81 -17.85 -19.79
N PHE A 199 1.55 -17.62 -18.70
CA PHE A 199 1.18 -16.71 -17.61
C PHE A 199 -0.26 -16.86 -17.08
N VAL A 200 -0.41 -17.68 -16.05
CA VAL A 200 -1.67 -17.95 -15.33
C VAL A 200 -2.39 -16.64 -14.96
N ARG A 201 -3.32 -16.24 -15.83
CA ARG A 201 -4.37 -15.26 -15.56
C ARG A 201 -5.30 -15.93 -14.53
N GLU A 202 -5.45 -15.29 -13.38
CA GLU A 202 -6.55 -15.41 -12.41
C GLU A 202 -6.49 -16.38 -11.21
N ASN A 203 -5.73 -17.47 -11.17
CA ASN A 203 -5.95 -18.50 -10.13
C ASN A 203 -4.83 -18.78 -9.08
N ARG A 204 -4.18 -17.75 -8.51
CA ARG A 204 -3.39 -17.95 -7.26
C ARG A 204 -4.26 -18.46 -6.11
N LEU A 205 -5.56 -18.16 -6.14
CA LEU A 205 -6.50 -18.78 -5.21
C LEU A 205 -6.45 -20.30 -5.34
N ASP A 206 -6.37 -20.88 -6.53
CA ASP A 206 -6.39 -22.34 -6.69
C ASP A 206 -5.03 -23.00 -6.38
N LEU A 207 -3.92 -22.32 -6.65
CA LEU A 207 -2.57 -22.74 -6.24
C LEU A 207 -2.37 -22.68 -4.71
N LEU A 208 -2.87 -21.61 -4.07
CA LEU A 208 -2.87 -21.50 -2.62
C LEU A 208 -3.85 -22.46 -1.96
N ARG A 209 -5.03 -22.64 -2.55
CA ARG A 209 -6.04 -23.60 -2.10
C ARG A 209 -5.51 -25.04 -2.16
N SER A 210 -4.60 -25.35 -3.08
CA SER A 210 -4.06 -26.71 -3.24
C SER A 210 -2.67 -26.95 -2.63
N GLY A 211 -2.09 -25.97 -1.93
CA GLY A 211 -0.73 -26.05 -1.37
C GLY A 211 -0.68 -26.28 0.14
N LEU A 212 0.22 -27.17 0.61
CA LEU A 212 0.48 -27.41 2.03
C LEU A 212 1.49 -26.41 2.59
N THR A 213 1.15 -25.70 3.66
CA THR A 213 2.06 -24.74 4.29
C THR A 213 2.97 -25.38 5.33
N LEU A 214 4.28 -25.20 5.15
CA LEU A 214 5.33 -25.66 6.06
C LEU A 214 6.19 -24.47 6.52
N LEU A 215 6.75 -24.58 7.71
CA LEU A 215 7.67 -23.59 8.28
C LEU A 215 9.05 -24.23 8.46
N GLY A 216 10.06 -23.73 7.75
CA GLY A 216 11.44 -24.17 7.92
C GLY A 216 12.22 -23.40 8.98
N SER A 217 11.72 -22.24 9.40
CA SER A 217 12.40 -21.30 10.30
C SER A 217 11.44 -20.50 11.17
N ARG A 218 12.02 -19.86 12.20
CA ARG A 218 11.33 -19.04 13.20
C ARG A 218 12.13 -17.78 13.48
N GLY A 219 11.43 -16.66 13.53
CA GLY A 219 12.02 -15.34 13.77
C GLY A 219 12.31 -14.61 12.47
N CYS A 220 13.01 -13.48 12.59
CA CYS A 220 13.45 -12.63 11.50
C CYS A 220 14.56 -11.71 12.04
N PRO A 221 15.66 -11.47 11.30
CA PRO A 221 16.71 -10.55 11.76
C PRO A 221 16.26 -9.08 11.71
N PHE A 222 15.15 -8.78 11.01
CA PHE A 222 14.64 -7.42 10.85
C PHE A 222 13.61 -7.02 11.91
N SER A 223 13.43 -5.72 12.11
CA SER A 223 12.52 -5.12 13.11
C SER A 223 11.53 -4.14 12.48
N CYS A 224 10.85 -4.56 11.41
CA CYS A 224 9.85 -3.71 10.75
C CYS A 224 8.76 -3.29 11.74
N VAL A 225 8.39 -2.00 11.76
CA VAL A 225 7.52 -1.41 12.81
C VAL A 225 6.13 -2.03 12.90
N PHE A 226 5.64 -2.60 11.80
CA PHE A 226 4.32 -3.20 11.66
C PHE A 226 4.30 -4.71 11.95
N CYS A 227 5.46 -5.35 12.13
CA CYS A 227 5.57 -6.80 12.17
C CYS A 227 5.58 -7.31 13.62
N PRO A 228 4.63 -8.15 14.04
CA PRO A 228 4.59 -8.70 15.40
C PRO A 228 5.60 -9.83 15.64
N GLN A 229 6.31 -10.31 14.60
CA GLN A 229 7.19 -11.47 14.72
C GLN A 229 8.34 -11.25 15.71
N SER A 230 8.97 -10.07 15.71
CA SER A 230 10.07 -9.75 16.63
C SER A 230 9.60 -9.68 18.09
N ALA A 231 8.35 -9.26 18.32
CA ALA A 231 7.75 -9.19 19.66
C ALA A 231 7.38 -10.60 20.19
N VAL A 232 6.91 -11.49 19.32
CA VAL A 232 6.48 -12.84 19.70
C VAL A 232 7.64 -13.84 19.81
N ARG A 233 8.62 -13.77 18.91
CA ARG A 233 9.66 -14.81 18.74
C ARG A 233 11.05 -14.39 19.22
N GLY A 234 11.15 -13.20 19.80
CA GLY A 234 12.40 -12.59 20.25
C GLY A 234 13.06 -11.71 19.17
N PRO A 235 13.74 -10.63 19.56
CA PRO A 235 14.31 -9.66 18.63
C PRO A 235 15.52 -10.26 17.89
N HIS A 236 15.57 -10.02 16.56
CA HIS A 236 16.77 -10.12 15.71
C HIS A 236 17.46 -11.48 15.62
N LYS A 237 16.82 -12.58 16.07
CA LYS A 237 17.38 -13.93 15.97
C LYS A 237 16.49 -14.80 15.11
N LEU A 238 17.09 -15.35 14.07
CA LEU A 238 16.47 -16.31 13.20
C LEU A 238 17.05 -17.69 13.51
N ARG A 239 16.17 -18.68 13.61
CA ARG A 239 16.50 -20.07 13.87
C ARG A 239 15.79 -20.92 12.85
N ALA A 240 16.45 -21.95 12.35
CA ALA A 240 15.87 -22.78 11.31
C ALA A 240 16.19 -24.25 11.56
N HIS A 241 15.30 -25.11 11.07
CA HIS A 241 15.63 -26.52 10.90
C HIS A 241 16.80 -26.64 9.92
N SER A 242 17.64 -27.66 10.11
CA SER A 242 18.64 -28.03 9.10
C SER A 242 17.96 -28.28 7.75
N PRO A 243 18.69 -28.07 6.63
CA PRO A 243 18.19 -28.40 5.31
C PRO A 243 17.62 -29.82 5.23
N GLU A 244 18.32 -30.80 5.78
CA GLU A 244 17.94 -32.21 5.81
C GLU A 244 16.63 -32.42 6.55
N ARG A 245 16.50 -31.86 7.76
CA ARG A 245 15.29 -31.97 8.58
C ARG A 245 14.08 -31.34 7.88
N PHE A 246 14.26 -30.18 7.24
CA PHE A 246 13.18 -29.54 6.50
C PHE A 246 12.76 -30.38 5.28
N VAL A 247 13.73 -30.93 4.54
CA VAL A 247 13.47 -31.82 3.40
C VAL A 247 12.81 -33.14 3.87
N ASP A 248 13.10 -33.64 5.07
CA ASP A 248 12.39 -34.78 5.67
C ASP A 248 10.90 -34.48 5.90
N ILE A 249 10.58 -33.27 6.39
CA ILE A 249 9.19 -32.83 6.58
C ILE A 249 8.46 -32.76 5.23
N VAL A 250 9.10 -32.18 4.20
CA VAL A 250 8.52 -32.14 2.84
C VAL A 250 8.30 -33.55 2.29
N ALA A 251 9.31 -34.42 2.41
CA ALA A 251 9.25 -35.80 1.94
C ALA A 251 8.18 -36.62 2.68
N HIS A 252 7.96 -36.37 3.97
CA HIS A 252 6.90 -37.00 4.75
C HIS A 252 5.54 -36.79 4.07
N PHE A 253 5.16 -35.53 3.80
CA PHE A 253 3.86 -35.23 3.18
C PHE A 253 3.76 -35.68 1.72
N ARG A 254 4.86 -35.62 0.96
CA ARG A 254 4.87 -36.15 -0.41
C ARG A 254 4.57 -37.65 -0.42
N ARG A 255 5.15 -38.40 0.51
CA ARG A 255 5.03 -39.87 0.57
C ARG A 255 3.74 -40.35 1.27
N SER A 256 3.39 -39.76 2.41
CA SER A 256 2.26 -40.22 3.23
C SER A 256 0.90 -39.75 2.72
N ALA A 257 0.88 -38.60 2.03
CA ALA A 257 -0.35 -37.92 1.64
C ALA A 257 -0.38 -37.49 0.17
N GLY A 258 0.64 -37.83 -0.62
CA GLY A 258 0.69 -37.51 -2.05
C GLY A 258 0.78 -36.03 -2.38
N VAL A 259 1.08 -35.17 -1.40
CA VAL A 259 1.12 -33.70 -1.58
C VAL A 259 2.17 -33.33 -2.61
N ARG A 260 1.76 -32.65 -3.68
CA ARG A 260 2.66 -32.17 -4.75
C ARG A 260 3.00 -30.69 -4.61
N ARG A 261 2.13 -29.88 -4.00
CA ARG A 261 2.29 -28.41 -3.91
C ARG A 261 2.54 -27.97 -2.48
N PHE A 262 3.54 -27.13 -2.28
CA PHE A 262 3.95 -26.63 -0.97
C PHE A 262 4.06 -25.10 -0.93
N ILE A 263 3.76 -24.55 0.23
CA ILE A 263 4.03 -23.15 0.56
C ILE A 263 5.10 -23.17 1.66
N PHE A 264 6.31 -22.74 1.34
CA PHE A 264 7.34 -22.53 2.35
C PHE A 264 7.03 -21.19 3.02
N GLY A 265 6.28 -21.27 4.13
CA GLY A 265 5.67 -20.15 4.85
C GLY A 265 6.63 -19.37 5.74
N ASP A 266 7.92 -19.66 5.64
CA ASP A 266 9.00 -18.84 6.19
C ASP A 266 8.80 -17.38 5.81
N ASN A 267 8.87 -16.47 6.80
CA ASN A 267 8.70 -15.04 6.53
C ASN A 267 9.82 -14.47 5.64
N TYR A 268 10.96 -15.14 5.62
CA TYR A 268 12.15 -14.77 4.87
C TYR A 268 12.91 -16.05 4.49
N PHE A 269 12.52 -16.74 3.42
CA PHE A 269 13.08 -18.06 3.08
C PHE A 269 14.58 -18.03 2.72
N THR A 270 15.01 -17.01 1.97
CA THR A 270 16.40 -16.88 1.46
C THR A 270 17.30 -16.07 2.39
N PHE A 271 16.98 -16.04 3.68
CA PHE A 271 17.80 -15.37 4.69
C PHE A 271 19.24 -15.86 4.76
N ASP A 272 19.41 -17.14 4.45
CA ASP A 272 20.67 -17.85 4.37
C ASP A 272 20.67 -18.54 3.01
N ARG A 273 21.49 -18.00 2.13
CA ARG A 273 21.65 -18.46 0.75
C ARG A 273 22.10 -19.91 0.70
N GLU A 274 23.08 -20.29 1.53
CA GLU A 274 23.65 -21.63 1.52
C GLU A 274 22.65 -22.66 2.06
N ARG A 275 21.89 -22.28 3.09
CA ARG A 275 20.76 -23.09 3.55
C ARG A 275 19.72 -23.29 2.45
N ALA A 276 19.34 -22.24 1.72
CA ALA A 276 18.38 -22.33 0.62
C ALA A 276 18.89 -23.25 -0.51
N LEU A 277 20.17 -23.14 -0.88
CA LEU A 277 20.82 -24.05 -1.83
C LEU A 277 20.86 -25.49 -1.34
N ALA A 278 21.18 -25.73 -0.08
CA ALA A 278 21.21 -27.05 0.52
C ALA A 278 19.83 -27.71 0.55
N ILE A 279 18.76 -26.93 0.83
CA ILE A 279 17.38 -27.40 0.70
C ILE A 279 17.09 -27.81 -0.74
N CYS A 280 17.39 -26.94 -1.71
CA CYS A 280 17.17 -27.23 -3.14
C CYS A 280 17.92 -28.50 -3.58
N ALA A 281 19.18 -28.65 -3.16
CA ALA A 281 19.99 -29.83 -3.43
C ALA A 281 19.40 -31.10 -2.78
N GLY A 282 18.86 -30.99 -1.56
CA GLY A 282 18.17 -32.07 -0.86
C GLY A 282 16.88 -32.51 -1.57
N LEU A 283 16.07 -31.56 -2.05
CA LEU A 283 14.86 -31.84 -2.83
C LEU A 283 15.19 -32.59 -4.14
N LEU A 284 16.20 -32.10 -4.87
CA LEU A 284 16.66 -32.68 -6.13
C LEU A 284 17.28 -34.07 -5.95
N ARG A 285 18.18 -34.24 -4.97
CA ARG A 285 18.78 -35.55 -4.65
C ARG A 285 17.75 -36.62 -4.36
N ARG A 286 16.67 -36.25 -3.66
CA ARG A 286 15.57 -37.16 -3.31
C ARG A 286 14.54 -37.34 -4.42
N LYS A 287 14.71 -36.65 -5.56
CA LYS A 287 13.82 -36.69 -6.72
C LYS A 287 12.35 -36.46 -6.32
N LEU A 288 12.12 -35.51 -5.43
CA LEU A 288 10.77 -35.17 -4.99
C LEU A 288 10.06 -34.41 -6.12
N ASP A 289 9.09 -35.05 -6.77
CA ASP A 289 8.19 -34.39 -7.73
C ASP A 289 7.22 -33.47 -6.97
N ILE A 290 7.64 -32.21 -6.80
CA ILE A 290 6.90 -31.18 -6.09
C ILE A 290 7.03 -29.82 -6.78
N GLU A 291 6.06 -28.96 -6.52
CA GLU A 291 6.10 -27.54 -6.81
C GLU A 291 6.02 -26.76 -5.50
N TRP A 292 6.73 -25.64 -5.39
CA TRP A 292 6.64 -24.83 -4.20
C TRP A 292 6.75 -23.34 -4.46
N ILE A 293 6.21 -22.58 -3.52
CA ILE A 293 6.27 -21.13 -3.49
C ILE A 293 6.87 -20.67 -2.16
N CYS A 294 7.50 -19.50 -2.14
CA CYS A 294 8.03 -18.92 -0.91
C CYS A 294 7.83 -17.41 -0.84
N MET A 295 8.12 -16.85 0.33
CA MET A 295 8.18 -15.41 0.55
C MET A 295 9.60 -15.01 0.94
N THR A 296 10.09 -13.92 0.36
CA THR A 296 11.42 -13.39 0.68
C THR A 296 11.55 -11.89 0.40
N ARG A 297 12.75 -11.35 0.61
CA ARG A 297 13.10 -9.97 0.28
C ARG A 297 13.79 -9.88 -1.08
N PRO A 298 13.58 -8.80 -1.85
CA PRO A 298 14.21 -8.68 -3.17
C PRO A 298 15.73 -8.50 -3.13
N ASP A 299 16.30 -8.03 -2.01
CA ASP A 299 17.73 -7.80 -1.81
C ASP A 299 18.50 -9.05 -1.31
N SER A 300 17.89 -10.24 -1.41
CA SER A 300 18.40 -11.50 -0.82
C SER A 300 18.47 -12.66 -1.80
N VAL A 301 18.36 -12.38 -3.09
CA VAL A 301 18.38 -13.36 -4.16
C VAL A 301 19.32 -12.92 -5.27
N ASP A 302 19.96 -13.89 -5.92
CA ASP A 302 20.83 -13.70 -7.07
C ASP A 302 20.45 -14.68 -8.18
N PRO A 303 20.88 -14.45 -9.44
CA PRO A 303 20.53 -15.33 -10.56
C PRO A 303 20.90 -16.81 -10.35
N GLY A 304 22.01 -17.10 -9.68
CA GLY A 304 22.45 -18.48 -9.42
C GLY A 304 21.56 -19.19 -8.41
N LEU A 305 21.18 -18.49 -7.31
CA LEU A 305 20.21 -19.01 -6.35
C LEU A 305 18.85 -19.24 -7.02
N LEU A 306 18.35 -18.28 -7.79
CA LEU A 306 17.07 -18.37 -8.48
C LEU A 306 17.03 -19.55 -9.46
N ALA A 307 18.09 -19.76 -10.24
CA ALA A 307 18.20 -20.91 -11.14
C ALA A 307 18.10 -22.24 -10.36
N LYS A 308 18.78 -22.34 -9.21
CA LYS A 308 18.73 -23.55 -8.38
C LYS A 308 17.36 -23.77 -7.73
N MET A 309 16.72 -22.69 -7.29
CA MET A 309 15.35 -22.72 -6.77
C MET A 309 14.38 -23.21 -7.84
N ARG A 310 14.49 -22.72 -9.08
CA ARG A 310 13.66 -23.16 -10.21
C ARG A 310 13.84 -24.65 -10.48
N GLU A 311 15.08 -25.11 -10.57
CA GLU A 311 15.43 -26.53 -10.80
C GLU A 311 14.78 -27.42 -9.73
N ALA A 312 14.81 -26.99 -8.47
CA ALA A 312 14.22 -27.70 -7.33
C ALA A 312 12.69 -27.55 -7.19
N GLY A 313 11.99 -26.97 -8.17
CA GLY A 313 10.52 -26.89 -8.21
C GLY A 313 9.92 -25.57 -7.72
N CYS A 314 10.71 -24.49 -7.57
CA CYS A 314 10.15 -23.17 -7.26
C CYS A 314 9.39 -22.61 -8.46
N ILE A 315 8.13 -22.22 -8.24
CA ILE A 315 7.25 -21.70 -9.30
C ILE A 315 6.80 -20.25 -9.09
N GLU A 316 6.74 -19.76 -7.84
CA GLU A 316 6.36 -18.38 -7.50
C GLU A 316 7.15 -17.89 -6.27
N ILE A 317 7.64 -16.65 -6.32
CA ILE A 317 8.23 -15.95 -5.17
C ILE A 317 7.42 -14.69 -4.87
N SER A 318 7.00 -14.55 -3.62
CA SER A 318 6.41 -13.31 -3.11
C SER A 318 7.47 -12.40 -2.49
N TYR A 319 7.66 -11.22 -3.08
CA TYR A 319 8.60 -10.21 -2.58
C TYR A 319 7.88 -9.15 -1.76
N GLY A 320 8.25 -9.06 -0.48
CA GLY A 320 7.80 -7.97 0.37
C GLY A 320 8.57 -6.70 0.04
N VAL A 321 7.98 -5.78 -0.74
CA VAL A 321 8.53 -4.43 -0.99
C VAL A 321 7.88 -3.44 -0.03
N GLU A 322 6.58 -3.57 0.19
CA GLU A 322 5.69 -2.70 1.00
C GLU A 322 5.54 -1.27 0.46
N SER A 323 6.64 -0.59 0.15
CA SER A 323 6.65 0.76 -0.40
C SER A 323 7.88 0.99 -1.28
N GLY A 324 7.75 1.77 -2.34
CA GLY A 324 8.89 2.22 -3.15
C GLY A 324 9.41 3.59 -2.74
N SER A 325 8.86 4.19 -1.68
CA SER A 325 9.34 5.45 -1.12
C SER A 325 10.49 5.23 -0.14
N PRO A 326 11.66 5.88 -0.32
CA PRO A 326 12.75 5.82 0.67
C PRO A 326 12.32 6.30 2.06
N ALA A 327 11.48 7.35 2.12
CA ALA A 327 10.98 7.90 3.37
C ALA A 327 10.11 6.88 4.11
N ILE A 328 9.21 6.20 3.41
CA ILE A 328 8.35 5.16 4.00
C ILE A 328 9.16 3.91 4.35
N GLN A 329 10.13 3.50 3.53
CA GLN A 329 11.05 2.40 3.88
C GLN A 329 11.77 2.63 5.22
N LYS A 330 12.19 3.87 5.48
CA LYS A 330 12.77 4.31 6.76
C LYS A 330 11.72 4.31 7.86
N ALA A 331 10.55 4.93 7.63
CA ALA A 331 9.46 5.02 8.62
C ALA A 331 8.99 3.64 9.08
N ILE A 332 8.89 2.66 8.17
CA ILE A 332 8.46 1.30 8.49
C ILE A 332 9.60 0.39 8.97
N GLY A 333 10.85 0.89 8.95
CA GLY A 333 12.03 0.17 9.40
C GLY A 333 12.35 -1.07 8.56
N LYS A 334 12.10 -1.03 7.25
CA LYS A 334 12.34 -2.16 6.32
C LYS A 334 13.62 -2.00 5.50
N TYR A 335 14.01 -0.75 5.22
CA TYR A 335 15.31 -0.36 4.66
C TYR A 335 15.75 -1.19 3.44
N LEU A 336 14.84 -1.45 2.50
CA LEU A 336 15.23 -2.10 1.25
C LEU A 336 16.16 -1.21 0.42
N ARG A 337 17.16 -1.84 -0.22
CA ARG A 337 17.92 -1.22 -1.30
C ARG A 337 17.04 -1.15 -2.55
N LEU A 338 16.28 -0.06 -2.70
CA LEU A 338 15.28 0.07 -3.77
C LEU A 338 15.87 -0.09 -5.18
N ALA A 339 17.14 0.28 -5.38
CA ALA A 339 17.85 0.08 -6.64
C ALA A 339 18.00 -1.40 -7.05
N GLU A 340 17.95 -2.34 -6.10
CA GLU A 340 18.09 -3.78 -6.37
C GLU A 340 16.76 -4.47 -6.68
N VAL A 341 15.64 -3.79 -6.45
CA VAL A 341 14.31 -4.37 -6.64
C VAL A 341 14.08 -4.69 -8.13
N ALA A 342 14.35 -3.77 -9.05
CA ALA A 342 14.17 -4.03 -10.48
C ALA A 342 15.07 -5.15 -11.03
N PRO A 343 16.40 -5.17 -10.74
CA PRO A 343 17.27 -6.30 -11.08
C PRO A 343 16.78 -7.64 -10.53
N CYS A 344 16.30 -7.69 -9.28
CA CYS A 344 15.77 -8.90 -8.66
C CYS A 344 14.56 -9.47 -9.43
N PHE A 345 13.58 -8.63 -9.78
CA PHE A 345 12.41 -9.06 -10.55
C PHE A 345 12.79 -9.51 -11.97
N ALA A 346 13.76 -8.83 -12.61
CA ALA A 346 14.28 -9.25 -13.90
C ALA A 346 14.96 -10.63 -13.84
N ALA A 347 15.82 -10.86 -12.84
CA ALA A 347 16.48 -12.14 -12.62
C ALA A 347 15.49 -13.27 -12.30
N THR A 348 14.46 -12.99 -11.50
CA THR A 348 13.41 -13.96 -11.14
C THR A 348 12.67 -14.45 -12.39
N ARG A 349 12.30 -13.51 -13.27
CA ARG A 349 11.66 -13.80 -14.55
C ARG A 349 12.59 -14.55 -15.51
N ALA A 350 13.87 -14.18 -15.58
CA ALA A 350 14.86 -14.89 -16.39
C ALA A 350 15.06 -16.35 -15.93
N ALA A 351 14.92 -16.62 -14.63
CA ALA A 351 14.91 -17.97 -14.08
C ALA A 351 13.59 -18.75 -14.33
N GLY A 352 12.59 -18.14 -14.97
CA GLY A 352 11.29 -18.78 -15.23
C GLY A 352 10.42 -18.96 -13.99
N ILE A 353 10.61 -18.11 -12.97
CA ILE A 353 9.83 -18.11 -11.72
C ILE A 353 8.84 -16.93 -11.75
N ALA A 354 7.59 -17.17 -11.34
CA ALA A 354 6.60 -16.10 -11.20
C ALA A 354 6.92 -15.20 -9.99
N SER A 355 6.63 -13.91 -10.11
CA SER A 355 6.92 -12.89 -9.10
C SER A 355 5.63 -12.22 -8.60
N VAL A 356 5.47 -12.17 -7.28
CA VAL A 356 4.40 -11.40 -6.64
C VAL A 356 5.00 -10.19 -5.93
N LEU A 357 4.61 -8.99 -6.35
CA LEU A 357 4.93 -7.75 -5.67
C LEU A 357 3.94 -7.54 -4.52
N MET A 358 4.43 -7.45 -3.28
CA MET A 358 3.59 -7.09 -2.14
C MET A 358 3.84 -5.64 -1.73
N LEU A 359 2.75 -4.88 -1.62
CA LEU A 359 2.71 -3.47 -1.24
C LEU A 359 1.77 -3.26 -0.05
N MET A 360 2.06 -2.24 0.75
CA MET A 360 1.25 -1.77 1.87
C MET A 360 0.81 -0.33 1.63
N VAL A 361 -0.39 0.01 2.10
CA VAL A 361 -0.90 1.39 2.16
C VAL A 361 -1.42 1.70 3.57
N GLY A 362 -1.34 2.97 3.97
CA GLY A 362 -1.56 3.42 5.35
C GLY A 362 -0.32 3.26 6.22
N ASN A 363 0.88 3.38 5.66
CA ASN A 363 2.11 3.41 6.45
C ASN A 363 2.26 4.76 7.18
N PRO A 364 2.95 4.83 8.33
CA PRO A 364 3.24 6.09 9.00
C PRO A 364 3.99 7.06 8.08
N GLY A 365 3.49 8.29 7.98
CA GLY A 365 3.98 9.33 7.09
C GLY A 365 3.62 9.14 5.61
N GLU A 366 2.76 8.18 5.27
CA GLU A 366 2.38 7.93 3.87
C GLU A 366 1.36 8.95 3.37
N CYS A 367 1.67 9.54 2.23
CA CYS A 367 0.83 10.49 1.51
C CYS A 367 0.81 10.15 0.02
N GLU A 368 0.04 10.89 -0.77
CA GLU A 368 -0.05 10.70 -2.21
C GLU A 368 1.34 10.72 -2.88
N ALA A 369 2.21 11.66 -2.52
CA ALA A 369 3.57 11.74 -3.07
C ALA A 369 4.38 10.46 -2.86
N THR A 370 4.38 9.91 -1.64
CA THR A 370 5.10 8.66 -1.33
C THR A 370 4.49 7.43 -2.02
N LEU A 371 3.21 7.48 -2.37
CA LEU A 371 2.57 6.45 -3.20
C LEU A 371 2.93 6.57 -4.67
N LEU A 372 3.12 7.79 -5.19
CA LEU A 372 3.64 8.00 -6.54
C LEU A 372 5.07 7.45 -6.65
N GLU A 373 5.92 7.65 -5.64
CA GLU A 373 7.25 7.01 -5.55
C GLU A 373 7.13 5.48 -5.56
N THR A 374 6.15 4.94 -4.84
CA THR A 374 5.86 3.51 -4.83
C THR A 374 5.44 3.00 -6.20
N LEU A 375 4.59 3.74 -6.93
CA LEU A 375 4.20 3.41 -8.30
C LEU A 375 5.39 3.48 -9.27
N ALA A 376 6.23 4.51 -9.17
CA ALA A 376 7.41 4.67 -10.00
C ALA A 376 8.41 3.51 -9.81
N CYS A 377 8.63 3.09 -8.56
CA CYS A 377 9.47 1.93 -8.24
C CYS A 377 8.88 0.62 -8.77
N ALA A 378 7.55 0.47 -8.68
CA ALA A 378 6.87 -0.78 -9.03
C ALA A 378 6.63 -0.97 -10.53
N GLN A 379 6.47 0.11 -11.29
CA GLN A 379 6.17 0.09 -12.72
C GLN A 379 7.20 -0.70 -13.58
N PRO A 380 8.53 -0.53 -13.43
CA PRO A 380 9.50 -1.27 -14.24
C PRO A 380 9.65 -2.75 -13.84
N LEU A 381 9.09 -3.18 -12.71
CA LEU A 381 9.31 -4.54 -12.18
C LEU A 381 8.65 -5.62 -13.04
N ARG A 382 7.55 -5.26 -13.73
CA ARG A 382 6.70 -6.18 -14.50
C ARG A 382 6.34 -7.44 -13.68
N PRO A 383 5.79 -7.29 -12.47
CA PRO A 383 5.45 -8.44 -11.64
C PRO A 383 4.32 -9.23 -12.29
N ASP A 384 4.33 -10.55 -12.11
CA ASP A 384 3.22 -11.39 -12.56
C ASP A 384 1.92 -10.99 -11.86
N ARG A 385 2.04 -10.64 -10.57
CA ARG A 385 0.91 -10.28 -9.71
C ARG A 385 1.29 -9.21 -8.68
N VAL A 386 0.31 -8.39 -8.30
CA VAL A 386 0.46 -7.36 -7.25
C VAL A 386 -0.52 -7.61 -6.12
N LEU A 387 -0.04 -7.53 -4.88
CA LEU A 387 -0.83 -7.68 -3.66
C LEU A 387 -0.73 -6.43 -2.82
N VAL A 388 -1.79 -5.64 -2.78
CA VAL A 388 -1.87 -4.43 -1.95
C VAL A 388 -2.65 -4.74 -0.66
N LYS A 389 -2.01 -4.50 0.48
CA LYS A 389 -2.63 -4.63 1.81
C LYS A 389 -2.70 -3.27 2.49
N THR A 390 -3.71 -3.09 3.33
CA THR A 390 -3.77 -1.94 4.23
C THR A 390 -3.03 -2.27 5.52
N THR A 391 -2.24 -1.34 6.02
CA THR A 391 -1.45 -1.49 7.24
C THR A 391 -2.36 -1.79 8.42
N LYS A 392 -2.02 -2.88 9.11
CA LYS A 392 -2.75 -3.36 10.28
C LYS A 392 -1.92 -3.07 11.52
N VAL A 393 -2.62 -2.79 12.60
CA VAL A 393 -2.02 -2.49 13.90
C VAL A 393 -2.11 -3.74 14.76
N TYR A 394 -0.99 -4.41 15.02
CA TYR A 394 -0.96 -5.64 15.83
C TYR A 394 -0.37 -5.36 17.23
N PRO A 395 -0.86 -5.99 18.31
CA PRO A 395 -0.30 -5.83 19.64
C PRO A 395 1.21 -6.08 19.71
N GLY A 396 1.87 -5.40 20.64
CA GLY A 396 3.32 -5.49 20.86
C GLY A 396 4.19 -5.02 19.67
N THR A 397 3.60 -4.35 18.67
CA THR A 397 4.36 -3.69 17.59
C THR A 397 4.54 -2.22 17.88
N ARG A 398 5.62 -1.61 17.37
CA ARG A 398 5.81 -0.15 17.41
C ARG A 398 4.67 0.61 16.73
N MET A 399 4.04 -0.02 15.73
CA MET A 399 2.83 0.49 15.09
C MET A 399 1.64 0.59 16.06
N HIS A 400 1.49 -0.37 16.96
CA HIS A 400 0.46 -0.36 18.00
C HIS A 400 0.71 0.71 19.04
N ASP A 401 1.94 0.83 19.52
CA ASP A 401 2.31 1.88 20.48
C ASP A 401 2.02 3.27 19.91
N LEU A 402 2.32 3.47 18.62
CA LEU A 402 2.03 4.71 17.90
C LEU A 402 0.51 4.95 17.79
N ALA A 403 -0.25 3.93 17.42
CA ALA A 403 -1.70 4.05 17.25
C ALA A 403 -2.43 4.35 18.57
N VAL A 404 -2.03 3.70 19.66
CA VAL A 404 -2.55 3.96 21.01
C VAL A 404 -2.19 5.37 21.46
N LYS A 405 -0.91 5.75 21.35
CA LYS A 405 -0.43 7.08 21.75
C LYS A 405 -1.14 8.23 21.01
N GLN A 406 -1.56 8.00 19.77
CA GLN A 406 -2.29 8.96 18.95
C GLN A 406 -3.83 8.87 19.10
N GLY A 407 -4.33 7.96 19.94
CA GLY A 407 -5.78 7.77 20.14
C GLY A 407 -6.51 7.18 18.92
N LEU A 408 -5.79 6.53 18.00
CA LEU A 408 -6.36 5.94 16.78
C LEU A 408 -7.11 4.63 17.04
N ILE A 409 -6.73 3.94 18.13
CA ILE A 409 -7.40 2.73 18.60
C ILE A 409 -7.64 2.86 20.11
N PRO A 410 -8.77 2.39 20.63
CA PRO A 410 -9.01 2.38 22.06
C PRO A 410 -8.12 1.35 22.76
N ASP A 411 -7.66 1.65 23.97
CA ASP A 411 -6.79 0.78 24.80
C ASP A 411 -7.35 -0.64 24.99
N GLY A 412 -8.68 -0.80 24.92
CA GLY A 412 -9.38 -2.09 25.04
C GLY A 412 -9.78 -2.76 23.73
N TYR A 413 -9.32 -2.31 22.55
CA TYR A 413 -9.80 -2.81 21.24
C TYR A 413 -9.80 -4.36 21.15
N TYR A 414 -8.75 -4.98 21.67
CA TYR A 414 -8.55 -6.42 21.58
C TYR A 414 -9.35 -7.25 22.59
N ALA A 415 -10.02 -6.61 23.56
CA ALA A 415 -10.94 -7.27 24.48
C ALA A 415 -12.24 -7.71 23.78
N GLY A 416 -12.60 -7.03 22.69
CA GLY A 416 -13.70 -7.40 21.82
C GLY A 416 -13.42 -8.62 20.95
N SER A 417 -14.49 -9.21 20.43
CA SER A 417 -14.47 -10.39 19.55
C SER A 417 -14.25 -10.09 18.07
N ASP A 418 -14.09 -8.82 17.67
CA ASP A 418 -13.89 -8.43 16.26
C ASP A 418 -12.65 -9.14 15.69
N PRO A 419 -12.76 -10.04 14.71
CA PRO A 419 -11.62 -10.78 14.22
C PRO A 419 -10.64 -9.96 13.38
N HIS A 420 -10.97 -8.71 13.02
CA HIS A 420 -10.10 -7.87 12.23
C HIS A 420 -9.18 -7.06 13.16
N PRO A 421 -7.86 -7.06 12.92
CA PRO A 421 -6.99 -6.04 13.50
C PRO A 421 -7.38 -4.65 12.98
N PRO A 422 -7.25 -3.58 13.79
CA PRO A 422 -7.54 -2.24 13.35
C PRO A 422 -6.55 -1.79 12.27
N ARG A 423 -6.94 -0.78 11.51
CA ARG A 423 -6.09 -0.17 10.48
C ARG A 423 -5.36 1.01 11.09
N PHE A 424 -4.15 1.24 10.60
CA PHE A 424 -3.43 2.46 10.96
C PHE A 424 -4.03 3.62 10.15
N THR A 425 -4.63 4.58 10.82
CA THR A 425 -5.42 5.67 10.20
C THR A 425 -4.94 7.05 10.64
N ALA A 426 -3.63 7.22 10.88
CA ALA A 426 -3.10 8.51 11.31
C ALA A 426 -3.17 9.55 10.19
N GLU A 427 -2.79 9.15 8.98
CA GLU A 427 -2.73 10.04 7.81
C GLU A 427 -3.99 9.96 6.95
N HIS A 428 -4.67 8.81 6.94
CA HIS A 428 -5.83 8.54 6.08
C HIS A 428 -6.91 7.80 6.86
N ASP A 429 -8.16 8.23 6.71
CA ASP A 429 -9.30 7.48 7.21
C ASP A 429 -9.53 6.17 6.42
N LEU A 430 -10.53 5.38 6.81
CA LEU A 430 -10.81 4.12 6.13
C LEU A 430 -11.24 4.29 4.66
N ALA A 431 -11.84 5.42 4.28
CA ALA A 431 -12.22 5.71 2.91
C ALA A 431 -10.99 6.07 2.07
N GLY A 432 -10.11 6.93 2.60
CA GLY A 432 -8.81 7.26 2.04
C GLY A 432 -7.96 6.00 1.82
N LEU A 433 -7.81 5.15 2.83
CA LEU A 433 -7.09 3.87 2.68
C LEU A 433 -7.66 2.97 1.58
N ARG A 434 -8.99 2.98 1.36
CA ARG A 434 -9.61 2.23 0.25
C ARG A 434 -9.27 2.86 -1.10
N ALA A 435 -9.28 4.19 -1.19
CA ALA A 435 -8.90 4.93 -2.39
C ALA A 435 -7.43 4.67 -2.76
N LEU A 436 -6.50 4.81 -1.80
CA LEU A 436 -5.07 4.55 -1.98
C LEU A 436 -4.81 3.11 -2.42
N LYS A 437 -5.48 2.14 -1.77
CA LYS A 437 -5.42 0.75 -2.18
C LYS A 437 -5.93 0.55 -3.61
N GLY A 438 -6.97 1.29 -4.00
CA GLY A 438 -7.53 1.30 -5.34
C GLY A 438 -6.55 1.83 -6.39
N MET A 439 -5.66 2.76 -6.05
CA MET A 439 -4.64 3.28 -6.97
C MET A 439 -3.56 2.24 -7.31
N LEU A 440 -3.17 1.42 -6.34
CA LEU A 440 -2.11 0.41 -6.49
C LEU A 440 -2.62 -0.96 -6.98
N ARG A 441 -3.94 -1.15 -7.13
CA ARG A 441 -4.55 -2.45 -7.43
C ARG A 441 -4.63 -2.81 -8.93
N PRO A 442 -4.91 -1.89 -9.87
CA PRO A 442 -5.05 -2.20 -11.28
C PRO A 442 -3.77 -2.79 -11.85
N ARG A 443 -3.87 -3.87 -12.63
CA ARG A 443 -2.70 -4.53 -13.23
C ARG A 443 -2.03 -3.62 -14.25
N GLU A 444 -2.82 -2.76 -14.88
CA GLU A 444 -2.44 -1.69 -15.81
C GLU A 444 -1.45 -0.70 -15.19
N ALA A 445 -1.40 -0.62 -13.85
CA ALA A 445 -0.37 0.13 -13.15
C ALA A 445 1.02 -0.55 -13.17
N PHE A 446 1.17 -1.76 -13.73
CA PHE A 446 2.41 -2.54 -13.68
C PHE A 446 2.73 -3.35 -14.95
N VAL A 447 1.95 -3.19 -16.04
CA VAL A 447 2.24 -3.80 -17.35
C VAL A 447 3.17 -2.90 -18.17
N ASP A 448 3.95 -3.51 -19.06
CA ASP A 448 4.64 -2.80 -20.13
C ASP A 448 3.69 -1.97 -20.96
N LEU A 449 3.85 -0.66 -20.81
CA LEU A 449 3.34 0.32 -21.72
C LEU A 449 4.47 0.63 -22.73
N PRO A 450 4.22 0.71 -24.05
CA PRO A 450 5.18 1.19 -25.03
C PRO A 450 5.88 2.48 -24.56
N ALA A 451 7.10 2.76 -25.04
CA ALA A 451 7.90 3.89 -24.54
C ALA A 451 7.14 5.24 -24.46
N GLY A 452 6.20 5.50 -25.37
CA GLY A 452 5.33 6.68 -25.35
C GLY A 452 4.28 6.69 -24.22
N GLU A 453 3.79 5.53 -23.78
CA GLU A 453 2.80 5.41 -22.70
C GLU A 453 3.45 5.34 -21.30
N ARG A 454 4.74 4.94 -21.21
CA ARG A 454 5.57 5.18 -20.02
C ARG A 454 5.73 6.67 -19.74
N ALA A 455 5.93 7.47 -20.79
CA ALA A 455 5.96 8.93 -20.69
C ALA A 455 4.58 9.52 -20.33
N ALA A 456 3.48 8.97 -20.85
CA ALA A 456 2.13 9.40 -20.50
C ALA A 456 1.76 9.09 -19.04
N LYS A 457 2.15 7.93 -18.51
CA LYS A 457 1.93 7.57 -17.11
C LYS A 457 2.89 8.30 -16.16
N ALA A 458 4.15 8.46 -16.55
CA ALA A 458 5.07 9.36 -15.83
C ALA A 458 4.58 10.81 -15.88
N ALA A 459 3.96 11.25 -16.97
CA ALA A 459 3.29 12.55 -17.10
C ALA A 459 1.99 12.63 -16.28
N LEU A 460 1.29 11.52 -16.05
CA LEU A 460 0.12 11.44 -15.16
C LEU A 460 0.53 11.50 -13.68
N LEU A 461 1.63 10.84 -13.33
CA LEU A 461 2.26 10.90 -12.00
C LEU A 461 2.97 12.27 -11.79
N LEU A 462 3.54 12.86 -12.84
CA LEU A 462 4.06 14.24 -12.87
C LEU A 462 2.93 15.28 -12.90
N ALA A 463 1.75 14.96 -13.44
CA ALA A 463 0.56 15.80 -13.39
C ALA A 463 -0.06 15.79 -11.98
N ALA A 464 0.00 14.66 -11.29
CA ALA A 464 -0.27 14.57 -9.85
C ALA A 464 0.78 15.33 -9.00
N ARG A 465 2.04 15.44 -9.46
CA ARG A 465 3.02 16.42 -8.96
C ARG A 465 2.67 17.87 -9.34
N ARG A 466 2.11 18.13 -10.53
CA ARG A 466 1.76 19.49 -11.00
C ARG A 466 0.48 20.07 -10.38
N SER A 467 -0.17 19.35 -9.48
CA SER A 467 -1.02 19.96 -8.44
C SER A 467 -0.21 20.61 -7.29
N GLU A 468 1.07 20.93 -7.52
CA GLU A 468 1.94 21.83 -6.72
C GLU A 468 1.45 23.29 -6.78
N LEU A 469 0.28 23.53 -6.20
CA LEU A 469 -0.34 24.83 -6.19
C LEU A 469 -0.89 25.11 -4.79
N VAL A 470 -0.17 25.90 -4.00
CA VAL A 470 -0.78 26.54 -2.82
C VAL A 470 -1.68 27.66 -3.34
N THR A 471 -2.97 27.34 -3.56
CA THR A 471 -3.98 28.36 -3.86
C THR A 471 -4.38 29.11 -2.59
N LEU A 472 -4.06 30.41 -2.53
CA LEU A 472 -4.68 31.34 -1.58
C LEU A 472 -5.91 31.98 -2.23
N GLY A 473 -7.13 31.67 -1.76
CA GLY A 473 -8.35 32.29 -2.26
C GLY A 473 -9.60 31.98 -1.43
N GLY A 474 -10.40 33.00 -1.13
CA GLY A 474 -11.67 32.91 -0.40
C GLY A 474 -12.01 34.20 0.38
N ALA A 475 -13.29 34.51 0.56
CA ALA A 475 -13.80 35.69 1.27
C ALA A 475 -13.69 35.58 2.81
N GLU A 476 -12.58 35.07 3.34
CA GLU A 476 -12.39 34.83 4.78
C GLU A 476 -11.47 35.87 5.48
N PRO A 477 -11.57 36.09 6.81
CA PRO A 477 -10.85 37.14 7.54
C PRO A 477 -9.32 37.04 7.48
N LEU A 478 -8.64 38.20 7.50
CA LEU A 478 -7.19 38.35 7.29
C LEU A 478 -6.31 37.54 8.26
N GLU A 479 -6.77 37.33 9.50
CA GLU A 479 -6.00 36.68 10.58
C GLU A 479 -5.85 35.15 10.37
N ARG A 480 -6.86 34.47 9.83
CA ARG A 480 -6.77 33.03 9.47
C ARG A 480 -5.81 32.79 8.30
N ARG A 481 -5.63 33.79 7.42
CA ARG A 481 -4.70 33.74 6.29
C ARG A 481 -3.23 33.72 6.72
N HIS A 482 -2.91 34.26 7.90
CA HIS A 482 -1.54 34.30 8.43
C HIS A 482 -1.06 32.91 8.89
N GLU A 483 -1.95 32.10 9.47
CA GLU A 483 -1.69 30.70 9.85
C GLU A 483 -1.61 29.77 8.63
N ASP A 484 -2.46 29.99 7.62
CA ASP A 484 -2.43 29.22 6.36
C ASP A 484 -1.17 29.49 5.55
N LEU A 485 -0.68 30.74 5.54
CA LEU A 485 0.58 31.09 4.92
C LEU A 485 1.77 30.46 5.65
N ALA A 486 1.76 30.42 6.99
CA ALA A 486 2.80 29.75 7.76
C ALA A 486 2.81 28.21 7.57
N ARG A 487 1.62 27.59 7.44
CA ARG A 487 1.46 26.17 7.11
C ARG A 487 1.92 25.86 5.68
N ALA A 488 1.53 26.69 4.71
CA ALA A 488 1.98 26.57 3.33
C ALA A 488 3.51 26.73 3.20
N LEU A 489 4.11 27.64 3.96
CA LEU A 489 5.56 27.84 4.03
C LEU A 489 6.30 26.64 4.62
N SER A 490 5.76 26.05 5.68
CA SER A 490 6.31 24.82 6.29
C SER A 490 6.20 23.63 5.33
N ALA A 491 5.12 23.55 4.54
CA ALA A 491 4.93 22.53 3.51
C ALA A 491 5.85 22.73 2.31
N ALA A 492 5.95 23.95 1.76
CA ALA A 492 6.83 24.28 0.63
C ALA A 492 8.31 24.01 0.97
N ARG A 493 8.74 24.32 2.19
CA ARG A 493 10.11 24.07 2.68
C ARG A 493 10.45 22.58 2.84
N ARG A 494 9.44 21.71 3.03
CA ARG A 494 9.60 20.25 3.13
C ARG A 494 9.49 19.53 1.79
N LEU A 495 8.87 20.17 0.80
CA LEU A 495 8.47 19.58 -0.46
C LEU A 495 9.22 20.14 -1.68
N GLU A 496 10.20 21.02 -1.47
CA GLU A 496 11.00 21.68 -2.54
C GLU A 496 10.11 22.37 -3.59
N ILE A 497 9.04 23.04 -3.13
CA ILE A 497 8.10 23.72 -4.01
C ILE A 497 8.64 25.12 -4.36
N HIS A 498 8.94 25.33 -5.63
CA HIS A 498 9.53 26.57 -6.15
C HIS A 498 8.53 27.58 -6.70
N HIS A 499 7.23 27.27 -6.75
CA HIS A 499 6.21 28.09 -7.38
C HIS A 499 5.07 28.42 -6.40
N LEU A 500 4.65 29.68 -6.32
CA LEU A 500 3.53 30.16 -5.51
C LEU A 500 2.48 30.79 -6.43
N ALA A 501 1.20 30.50 -6.20
CA ALA A 501 0.15 31.00 -7.09
C ALA A 501 -1.04 31.60 -6.35
N LEU A 502 -1.49 32.78 -6.79
CA LEU A 502 -2.48 33.59 -6.09
C LEU A 502 -3.85 33.53 -6.75
N ARG A 503 -4.93 33.50 -5.96
CA ARG A 503 -6.27 33.87 -6.43
C ARG A 503 -6.65 35.25 -5.88
N SER A 504 -7.68 35.87 -6.44
CA SER A 504 -8.09 37.24 -6.13
C SER A 504 -8.17 37.49 -4.61
N GLY A 505 -7.59 38.63 -4.16
CA GLY A 505 -7.69 39.10 -2.77
C GLY A 505 -6.48 38.84 -1.84
N ALA A 506 -5.41 38.18 -2.30
CA ALA A 506 -4.20 37.90 -1.50
C ALA A 506 -2.98 38.80 -1.81
N PHE A 507 -3.11 39.75 -2.74
CA PHE A 507 -1.98 40.51 -3.28
C PHE A 507 -1.21 41.33 -2.24
N ALA A 508 -1.91 42.05 -1.35
CA ALA A 508 -1.26 42.88 -0.33
C ALA A 508 -0.45 42.05 0.69
N ALA A 509 -0.97 40.89 1.10
CA ALA A 509 -0.29 39.99 2.03
C ALA A 509 0.98 39.37 1.43
N VAL A 510 0.94 39.05 0.14
CA VAL A 510 2.10 38.50 -0.59
C VAL A 510 3.15 39.58 -0.84
N ALA A 511 2.70 40.79 -1.21
CA ALA A 511 3.59 41.93 -1.38
C ALA A 511 4.39 42.23 -0.10
N ALA A 512 3.71 42.22 1.06
CA ALA A 512 4.34 42.49 2.35
C ALA A 512 5.37 41.42 2.79
N ARG A 513 5.34 40.21 2.21
CA ARG A 513 6.16 39.06 2.63
C ARG A 513 7.02 38.48 1.52
N ALA A 514 7.15 39.16 0.39
CA ALA A 514 7.88 38.67 -0.78
C ALA A 514 9.33 38.26 -0.45
N ALA A 515 10.04 39.07 0.34
CA ALA A 515 11.41 38.78 0.77
C ALA A 515 11.50 37.50 1.64
N ASP A 516 10.58 37.32 2.59
CA ASP A 516 10.51 36.12 3.42
C ASP A 516 10.25 34.87 2.57
N LEU A 517 9.30 34.96 1.64
CA LEU A 517 8.92 33.86 0.76
C LEU A 517 10.08 33.44 -0.16
N ARG A 518 10.83 34.41 -0.70
CA ARG A 518 12.04 34.19 -1.49
C ARG A 518 13.17 33.58 -0.69
N ALA A 519 13.42 34.07 0.53
CA ALA A 519 14.42 33.51 1.44
C ALA A 519 14.11 32.06 1.86
N ASN A 520 12.86 31.60 1.67
CA ASN A 520 12.41 30.24 1.98
C ASN A 520 12.24 29.34 0.74
N GLY A 521 12.81 29.70 -0.42
CA GLY A 521 12.99 28.79 -1.57
C GLY A 521 11.91 28.84 -2.65
N VAL A 522 10.90 29.71 -2.52
CA VAL A 522 9.94 29.98 -3.60
C VAL A 522 10.64 30.86 -4.65
N GLU A 523 10.66 30.42 -5.90
CA GLU A 523 11.36 31.10 -7.00
C GLU A 523 10.42 31.88 -7.92
N GLU A 524 9.20 31.39 -8.13
CA GLU A 524 8.27 31.92 -9.11
C GLU A 524 6.90 32.24 -8.50
N LEU A 525 6.32 33.38 -8.89
CA LEU A 525 4.98 33.81 -8.52
C LEU A 525 4.07 33.78 -9.75
N LEU A 526 3.02 32.97 -9.70
CA LEU A 526 1.96 32.91 -10.69
C LEU A 526 0.74 33.72 -10.21
N LEU A 527 0.24 34.66 -11.02
CA LEU A 527 -0.93 35.43 -10.64
C LEU A 527 -1.90 35.68 -11.81
N PRO A 528 -3.23 35.67 -11.56
CA PRO A 528 -4.20 36.26 -12.46
C PRO A 528 -3.95 37.76 -12.47
N TRP A 529 -3.76 38.32 -13.66
CA TRP A 529 -3.43 39.72 -13.82
C TRP A 529 -4.69 40.57 -13.68
N GLU A 530 -4.75 41.31 -12.58
CA GLU A 530 -5.78 42.29 -12.27
C GLU A 530 -5.09 43.54 -11.68
N ALA A 531 -5.69 44.73 -11.79
CA ALA A 531 -5.07 45.98 -11.31
C ALA A 531 -4.53 45.93 -9.86
N PRO A 532 -5.18 45.22 -8.89
CA PRO A 532 -4.67 45.06 -7.53
C PRO A 532 -3.40 44.19 -7.38
N ALA A 533 -2.93 43.55 -8.45
CA ALA A 533 -1.82 42.60 -8.42
C ALA A 533 -0.43 43.24 -8.62
N LEU A 534 -0.39 44.50 -9.08
CA LEU A 534 0.83 45.29 -9.34
C LEU A 534 1.79 45.37 -8.14
N PRO A 535 1.34 45.69 -6.91
CA PRO A 535 2.24 45.75 -5.75
C PRO A 535 2.86 44.40 -5.40
N ALA A 536 2.14 43.30 -5.61
CA ALA A 536 2.62 41.94 -5.34
C ALA A 536 3.71 41.53 -6.33
N ALA A 537 3.49 41.79 -7.63
CA ALA A 537 4.47 41.52 -8.66
C ALA A 537 5.75 42.35 -8.45
N ALA A 538 5.63 43.66 -8.18
CA ALA A 538 6.77 44.54 -7.93
C ALA A 538 7.57 44.13 -6.69
N ALA A 539 6.90 43.82 -5.58
CA ALA A 539 7.57 43.33 -4.37
C ALA A 539 8.27 41.98 -4.60
N TRP A 540 7.69 41.09 -5.40
CA TRP A 540 8.29 39.80 -5.76
C TRP A 540 9.54 39.94 -6.62
N LYS A 541 9.49 40.84 -7.62
CA LYS A 541 10.65 41.18 -8.44
C LYS A 541 11.77 41.84 -7.63
N ALA A 542 11.42 42.75 -6.72
CA ALA A 542 12.39 43.37 -5.81
C ALA A 542 13.08 42.34 -4.90
N ALA A 543 12.39 41.26 -4.55
CA ALA A 543 12.94 40.13 -3.81
C ALA A 543 13.68 39.09 -4.71
N GLY A 544 13.92 39.42 -5.98
CA GLY A 544 14.69 38.61 -6.92
C GLY A 544 13.96 37.36 -7.43
N GLY A 545 12.63 37.34 -7.38
CA GLY A 545 11.81 36.24 -7.88
C GLY A 545 11.42 36.38 -9.36
N ARG A 546 10.97 35.28 -9.96
CA ARG A 546 10.31 35.29 -11.27
C ARG A 546 8.80 35.52 -11.11
N VAL A 547 8.18 36.24 -12.03
CA VAL A 547 6.74 36.51 -12.05
C VAL A 547 6.15 36.04 -13.36
N ARG A 548 5.09 35.24 -13.25
CA ARG A 548 4.28 34.79 -14.37
C ARG A 548 2.85 35.32 -14.24
N ALA A 549 2.40 36.06 -15.24
CA ALA A 549 1.07 36.64 -15.28
C ALA A 549 0.14 35.83 -16.20
N GLN A 550 -1.10 35.63 -15.76
CA GLN A 550 -2.18 35.12 -16.59
C GLN A 550 -3.16 36.24 -16.87
N VAL A 551 -3.31 36.61 -18.13
CA VAL A 551 -4.10 37.76 -18.54
C VAL A 551 -5.40 37.27 -19.19
N PRO A 552 -6.53 37.28 -18.47
CA PRO A 552 -7.83 37.05 -19.10
C PRO A 552 -8.12 38.20 -20.06
N LEU A 553 -8.46 37.87 -21.31
CA LEU A 553 -8.83 38.84 -22.33
C LEU A 553 -10.36 38.97 -22.39
N ARG A 554 -10.90 39.91 -21.60
CA ARG A 554 -12.32 40.27 -21.64
C ARG A 554 -12.53 41.50 -22.52
N GLU A 555 -13.72 41.62 -23.10
CA GLU A 555 -14.12 42.73 -23.96
C GLU A 555 -14.10 44.07 -23.23
N ALA A 556 -14.43 44.09 -21.93
CA ALA A 556 -14.29 45.27 -21.08
C ALA A 556 -12.83 45.73 -20.93
N ASP A 557 -11.88 44.80 -20.93
CA ASP A 557 -10.46 45.06 -20.65
C ASP A 557 -9.70 45.55 -21.90
N PHE A 558 -10.33 45.49 -23.08
CA PHE A 558 -9.71 45.81 -24.37
C PHE A 558 -9.32 47.26 -24.56
N ARG A 559 -10.13 48.16 -24.00
CA ARG A 559 -9.87 49.60 -24.06
C ARG A 559 -8.66 49.98 -23.22
N ASP A 560 -8.33 49.13 -22.25
CA ASP A 560 -7.23 49.32 -21.30
C ASP A 560 -6.02 48.42 -21.58
N LEU A 561 -5.99 47.68 -22.70
CA LEU A 561 -4.87 46.80 -23.04
C LEU A 561 -3.50 47.52 -23.06
N PRO A 562 -3.35 48.74 -23.62
CA PRO A 562 -2.09 49.48 -23.54
C PRO A 562 -1.68 49.82 -22.09
N ARG A 563 -2.66 50.10 -21.22
CA ARG A 563 -2.42 50.36 -19.80
C ARG A 563 -2.02 49.09 -19.06
N LEU A 564 -2.63 47.96 -19.42
CA LEU A 564 -2.30 46.64 -18.87
C LEU A 564 -0.89 46.20 -19.27
N VAL A 565 -0.50 46.36 -20.53
CA VAL A 565 0.86 46.09 -21.03
C VAL A 565 1.88 46.97 -20.32
N ARG A 566 1.56 48.25 -20.16
CA ARG A 566 2.39 49.17 -19.37
C ARG A 566 2.55 48.67 -17.93
N GLY A 567 1.47 48.27 -17.27
CA GLY A 567 1.53 47.74 -15.91
C GLY A 567 2.34 46.45 -15.77
N LEU A 568 2.18 45.51 -16.72
CA LEU A 568 2.99 44.27 -16.77
C LEU A 568 4.48 44.57 -16.94
N THR A 569 4.79 45.55 -17.79
CA THR A 569 6.15 46.01 -18.06
C THR A 569 6.76 46.71 -16.84
N GLU A 570 6.04 47.66 -16.25
CA GLU A 570 6.45 48.38 -15.04
C GLU A 570 6.65 47.43 -13.85
N ALA A 571 5.86 46.37 -13.76
CA ALA A 571 5.99 45.34 -12.74
C ALA A 571 7.12 44.33 -13.01
N GLY A 572 7.79 44.38 -14.16
CA GLY A 572 8.91 43.51 -14.51
C GLY A 572 8.54 42.02 -14.65
N VAL A 573 7.34 41.72 -15.16
CA VAL A 573 6.88 40.33 -15.34
C VAL A 573 7.78 39.55 -16.30
N ASP A 574 8.16 38.32 -15.93
CA ASP A 574 9.06 37.47 -16.74
C ASP A 574 8.31 36.71 -17.82
N GLU A 575 7.07 36.30 -17.55
CA GLU A 575 6.21 35.63 -18.51
C GLU A 575 4.75 36.08 -18.42
N SER A 576 4.11 36.36 -19.55
CA SER A 576 2.67 36.67 -19.64
C SER A 576 1.95 35.72 -20.58
N VAL A 577 0.83 35.13 -20.14
CA VAL A 577 -0.03 34.29 -20.98
C VAL A 577 -1.42 34.90 -21.10
N PHE A 578 -1.78 35.31 -22.31
CA PHE A 578 -3.07 35.89 -22.66
C PHE A 578 -4.04 34.81 -23.12
N PHE A 579 -5.31 34.87 -22.71
CA PHE A 579 -6.32 33.87 -23.09
C PHE A 579 -7.75 34.43 -23.18
N CYS A 580 -8.50 33.99 -24.20
CA CYS A 580 -9.95 34.19 -24.33
C CYS A 580 -10.67 32.87 -24.06
N GLY A 581 -10.97 32.60 -22.79
CA GLY A 581 -11.63 31.36 -22.37
C GLY A 581 -11.10 30.87 -21.02
N ARG A 582 -10.84 29.57 -20.89
CA ARG A 582 -10.21 29.01 -19.69
C ARG A 582 -8.69 29.17 -19.78
N SER A 583 -8.05 29.58 -18.69
CA SER A 583 -6.59 29.70 -18.61
C SER A 583 -5.92 28.34 -18.87
N PRO A 584 -4.65 28.31 -19.33
CA PRO A 584 -3.96 27.07 -19.69
C PRO A 584 -3.84 26.05 -18.56
N ASP A 585 -3.87 26.50 -17.31
CA ASP A 585 -3.81 25.69 -16.09
C ASP A 585 -5.17 25.52 -15.40
N GLY A 586 -6.24 26.11 -15.95
CA GLY A 586 -7.61 25.96 -15.48
C GLY A 586 -8.03 26.84 -14.30
N TRP A 587 -7.23 27.85 -13.97
CA TRP A 587 -7.35 28.75 -12.82
C TRP A 587 -8.33 29.91 -12.99
N SER A 588 -8.40 30.46 -14.20
CA SER A 588 -9.26 31.58 -14.52
C SER A 588 -10.08 31.28 -15.76
N GLN A 589 -11.28 31.86 -15.84
CA GLN A 589 -12.20 31.62 -16.94
C GLN A 589 -12.80 32.95 -17.38
N VAL A 590 -12.79 33.18 -18.69
CA VAL A 590 -13.54 34.24 -19.37
C VAL A 590 -14.80 33.60 -19.94
N ALA A 591 -15.96 34.16 -19.62
CA ALA A 591 -17.21 33.73 -20.23
C ALA A 591 -17.26 34.13 -21.71
N TRP A 592 -17.95 33.37 -22.56
CA TRP A 592 -18.08 33.71 -23.98
C TRP A 592 -18.78 35.06 -24.22
N ALA A 593 -19.73 35.40 -23.32
CA ALA A 593 -20.41 36.68 -23.28
C ALA A 593 -19.49 37.87 -22.93
N ASP A 594 -18.24 37.60 -22.52
CA ASP A 594 -17.22 38.61 -22.23
C ASP A 594 -16.02 38.51 -23.18
N CYS A 595 -16.04 37.62 -24.17
CA CYS A 595 -14.95 37.50 -25.15
C CYS A 595 -15.08 38.57 -26.24
N PRO A 596 -14.00 39.30 -26.60
CA PRO A 596 -13.97 40.32 -27.65
C PRO A 596 -13.95 39.72 -29.05
N ARG A 597 -14.28 40.52 -30.08
CA ARG A 597 -14.13 40.11 -31.49
C ARG A 597 -12.67 39.76 -31.82
N MET A 598 -12.44 38.62 -32.46
CA MET A 598 -11.12 38.09 -32.82
C MET A 598 -10.41 38.99 -33.83
N SER A 599 -11.19 39.56 -34.76
CA SER A 599 -10.72 40.55 -35.74
C SER A 599 -10.16 41.83 -35.10
N ASP A 600 -10.74 42.26 -33.97
CA ASP A 600 -10.22 43.38 -33.17
C ASP A 600 -9.11 42.94 -32.20
N LEU A 601 -9.17 41.69 -31.74
CA LEU A 601 -8.29 41.10 -30.73
C LEU A 601 -6.88 40.83 -31.23
N VAL A 602 -6.79 40.08 -32.32
CA VAL A 602 -5.52 39.54 -32.78
C VAL A 602 -4.50 40.65 -33.06
N PRO A 603 -4.85 41.75 -33.77
CA PRO A 603 -3.90 42.83 -34.00
C PRO A 603 -3.42 43.48 -32.70
N ARG A 604 -4.34 43.80 -31.78
CA ARG A 604 -4.02 44.51 -30.53
C ARG A 604 -3.23 43.64 -29.55
N VAL A 605 -3.56 42.36 -29.46
CA VAL A 605 -2.79 41.41 -28.66
C VAL A 605 -1.43 41.15 -29.29
N SER A 606 -1.33 41.08 -30.61
CA SER A 606 -0.03 40.99 -31.28
C SER A 606 0.88 42.17 -30.91
N ASP A 607 0.34 43.39 -30.93
CA ASP A 607 1.06 44.60 -30.49
C ASP A 607 1.45 44.52 -29.01
N ALA A 608 0.54 44.05 -28.14
CA ALA A 608 0.80 43.84 -26.72
C ALA A 608 1.92 42.81 -26.46
N LEU A 609 1.88 41.67 -27.17
CA LEU A 609 2.90 40.63 -27.09
C LEU A 609 4.24 41.15 -27.58
N ALA A 610 4.27 41.91 -28.68
CA ALA A 610 5.48 42.52 -29.22
C ALA A 610 6.07 43.53 -28.23
N ALA A 611 5.24 44.38 -27.62
CA ALA A 611 5.67 45.35 -26.61
C ALA A 611 6.26 44.67 -25.36
N LEU A 612 5.63 43.61 -24.84
CA LEU A 612 6.15 42.85 -23.70
C LEU A 612 7.47 42.15 -24.01
N ARG A 613 7.59 41.57 -25.22
CA ARG A 613 8.83 40.95 -25.69
C ARG A 613 9.96 41.97 -25.87
N ALA A 614 9.65 43.15 -26.41
CA ALA A 614 10.60 44.25 -26.51
C ALA A 614 11.08 44.73 -25.13
N ALA A 615 10.23 44.61 -24.11
CA ALA A 615 10.58 44.85 -22.71
C ALA A 615 11.30 43.68 -22.02
N GLY A 616 11.59 42.59 -22.75
CA GLY A 616 12.36 41.43 -22.25
C GLY A 616 11.53 40.32 -21.60
N ALA A 617 10.19 40.41 -21.63
CA ALA A 617 9.29 39.39 -21.09
C ALA A 617 8.93 38.32 -22.12
N ALA A 618 8.78 37.07 -21.69
CA ALA A 618 8.12 36.05 -22.50
C ALA A 618 6.62 36.37 -22.57
N ALA A 619 6.02 36.30 -23.76
CA ALA A 619 4.61 36.62 -23.93
C ALA A 619 3.95 35.65 -24.90
N PHE A 620 2.83 35.06 -24.49
CA PHE A 620 2.13 34.00 -25.22
C PHE A 620 0.64 34.28 -25.33
N LEU A 621 0.05 33.81 -26.43
CA LEU A 621 -1.39 33.77 -26.63
C LEU A 621 -1.84 32.30 -26.61
N SER A 622 -2.89 32.00 -25.84
CA SER A 622 -3.44 30.66 -25.67
C SER A 622 -4.94 30.65 -25.93
N GLY A 623 -5.44 29.52 -26.44
CA GLY A 623 -6.88 29.33 -26.73
C GLY A 623 -7.36 29.91 -28.06
N ILE A 624 -6.44 30.42 -28.91
CA ILE A 624 -6.74 30.93 -30.24
C ILE A 624 -5.90 30.16 -31.27
N PRO A 625 -6.51 29.58 -32.32
CA PRO A 625 -5.77 28.88 -33.37
C PRO A 625 -4.71 29.77 -34.04
N ALA A 626 -3.55 29.19 -34.32
CA ALA A 626 -2.41 29.91 -34.90
C ALA A 626 -2.72 30.60 -36.24
N CYS A 627 -3.60 30.00 -37.05
CA CYS A 627 -4.04 30.56 -38.32
C CYS A 627 -4.83 31.86 -38.15
N ILE A 628 -5.60 31.99 -37.06
CA ILE A 628 -6.36 33.19 -36.73
C ILE A 628 -5.45 34.23 -36.07
N ALA A 629 -4.52 33.77 -35.23
CA ALA A 629 -3.58 34.65 -34.53
C ALA A 629 -2.48 35.24 -35.45
N GLY A 630 -2.37 34.81 -36.71
CA GLY A 630 -1.42 35.36 -37.69
C GLY A 630 0.07 35.22 -37.33
N THR A 631 0.43 34.39 -36.35
CA THR A 631 1.80 34.29 -35.81
C THR A 631 2.47 32.96 -36.15
N ARG A 632 3.78 32.99 -36.50
CA ARG A 632 4.58 31.78 -36.73
C ARG A 632 4.86 31.02 -35.41
N PRO A 633 4.99 29.68 -35.46
CA PRO A 633 4.90 28.82 -34.29
C PRO A 633 6.24 28.69 -33.57
N GLU A 634 6.68 29.72 -32.84
CA GLU A 634 7.95 29.61 -32.10
C GLU A 634 7.76 29.26 -30.62
N ARG A 635 6.52 29.21 -30.15
CA ARG A 635 6.01 28.37 -29.02
C ARG A 635 4.51 28.64 -28.87
N LEU A 636 3.71 27.96 -29.69
CA LEU A 636 2.29 27.81 -29.40
C LEU A 636 2.17 26.87 -28.20
N TYR A 637 1.66 27.36 -27.08
CA TYR A 637 0.83 26.51 -26.24
C TYR A 637 -0.50 26.28 -26.99
N GLU A 638 -0.44 25.56 -28.12
CA GLU A 638 -1.58 24.73 -28.49
C GLU A 638 -1.66 23.73 -27.34
N VAL A 639 -2.61 23.96 -26.43
CA VAL A 639 -2.84 23.12 -25.26
C VAL A 639 -3.25 21.75 -25.78
N HIS A 640 -2.28 20.92 -26.13
CA HIS A 640 -2.52 19.51 -26.34
C HIS A 640 -2.73 18.87 -24.96
N ARG A 641 -4.01 18.77 -24.58
CA ARG A 641 -4.65 17.58 -24.00
C ARG A 641 -4.53 17.21 -22.50
N PRO A 642 -4.12 17.99 -21.48
CA PRO A 642 -4.21 17.46 -20.11
C PRO A 642 -5.58 17.59 -19.45
N PHE A 643 -6.55 18.30 -20.04
CA PHE A 643 -7.71 18.79 -19.29
C PHE A 643 -9.09 18.41 -19.85
N ASP A 644 -9.17 17.45 -20.78
CA ASP A 644 -10.40 17.11 -21.52
C ASP A 644 -10.96 15.68 -21.30
N GLU A 645 -10.38 14.91 -20.38
CA GLU A 645 -10.71 13.49 -20.26
C GLU A 645 -11.17 13.13 -18.84
N LYS A 646 -12.33 12.46 -18.74
CA LYS A 646 -12.70 11.73 -17.53
C LYS A 646 -12.18 10.31 -17.67
N ILE A 647 -11.48 9.83 -16.64
CA ILE A 647 -11.04 8.45 -16.57
C ILE A 647 -12.19 7.62 -16.02
N ALA A 648 -12.85 6.83 -16.87
CA ALA A 648 -13.84 5.86 -16.41
C ALA A 648 -13.14 4.66 -15.74
N ALA A 649 -13.89 3.92 -14.92
CA ALA A 649 -13.42 2.70 -14.29
C ALA A 649 -13.00 1.69 -15.38
N GLY A 650 -11.68 1.53 -15.57
CA GLY A 650 -11.09 0.78 -16.68
C GLY A 650 -9.95 1.51 -17.39
N GLY A 651 -9.62 2.74 -16.98
CA GLY A 651 -8.43 3.45 -17.47
C GLY A 651 -8.53 3.92 -18.93
N LYS A 652 -9.68 3.70 -19.56
CA LYS A 652 -9.99 4.29 -20.86
C LYS A 652 -10.23 5.77 -20.64
N LEU A 653 -9.48 6.60 -21.36
CA LEU A 653 -9.79 8.00 -21.55
C LEU A 653 -11.16 8.05 -22.21
N VAL A 654 -12.19 8.34 -21.42
CA VAL A 654 -13.46 8.71 -21.99
C VAL A 654 -13.30 10.19 -22.25
N ALA A 655 -13.03 10.53 -23.51
CA ALA A 655 -13.26 11.88 -23.98
C ALA A 655 -14.65 12.31 -23.47
N LEU A 656 -14.78 13.52 -22.94
CA LEU A 656 -16.13 14.07 -22.74
C LEU A 656 -16.86 13.94 -24.11
N PRO A 657 -17.90 13.10 -24.18
CA PRO A 657 -18.28 12.46 -25.43
C PRO A 657 -19.02 13.45 -26.30
N ALA A 658 -18.53 13.74 -27.51
CA ALA A 658 -19.19 14.52 -28.57
C ALA A 658 -19.64 15.96 -28.22
N GLU A 659 -19.98 16.28 -26.98
CA GLU A 659 -20.53 17.52 -26.46
C GLU A 659 -19.57 18.69 -26.66
N ARG A 660 -18.27 18.54 -26.36
CA ARG A 660 -17.30 19.62 -26.58
C ARG A 660 -16.90 19.83 -28.04
N GLU A 661 -16.81 18.77 -28.86
CA GLU A 661 -16.72 18.94 -30.33
C GLU A 661 -18.01 19.55 -30.88
N THR A 662 -19.17 19.27 -30.27
CA THR A 662 -20.41 20.01 -30.53
C THR A 662 -20.44 21.39 -29.88
N LEU A 663 -19.43 21.81 -29.13
CA LEU A 663 -19.22 23.18 -28.68
C LEU A 663 -18.07 23.85 -29.46
N LYS A 664 -17.52 23.20 -30.49
CA LYS A 664 -16.54 23.77 -31.41
C LYS A 664 -17.17 23.99 -32.77
N LEU A 665 -16.80 25.08 -33.42
CA LEU A 665 -17.15 25.38 -34.80
C LEU A 665 -15.89 25.28 -35.66
N LYS A 666 -15.97 24.45 -36.70
CA LYS A 666 -15.00 24.39 -37.80
C LYS A 666 -15.74 24.80 -39.07
N THR A 667 -15.32 25.90 -39.68
CA THR A 667 -15.80 26.33 -41.01
C THR A 667 -15.46 25.28 -42.06
N GLU A 668 -16.02 25.39 -43.26
CA GLU A 668 -15.72 24.48 -44.36
C GLU A 668 -14.21 24.46 -44.69
N VAL A 669 -13.57 25.63 -44.61
CA VAL A 669 -12.12 25.81 -44.75
C VAL A 669 -11.35 25.11 -43.62
N CYS A 670 -11.83 25.19 -42.36
CA CYS A 670 -11.20 24.46 -41.26
C CYS A 670 -11.33 22.94 -41.39
N ARG A 671 -12.41 22.43 -42.00
CA ARG A 671 -12.64 20.98 -42.16
C ARG A 671 -11.76 20.36 -43.23
N SER A 672 -11.39 21.13 -44.25
CA SER A 672 -10.45 20.74 -45.31
C SER A 672 -8.97 20.95 -44.91
N CYS A 673 -8.70 21.56 -43.76
CA CYS A 673 -7.34 21.82 -43.28
C CYS A 673 -6.60 20.52 -42.85
N PRO A 674 -5.35 20.28 -43.28
CA PRO A 674 -4.56 19.11 -42.86
C PRO A 674 -4.31 19.03 -41.34
N ARG A 675 -4.36 20.18 -40.64
CA ARG A 675 -4.21 20.27 -39.18
C ARG A 675 -5.55 20.17 -38.44
N SER A 676 -6.68 20.06 -39.14
CA SER A 676 -8.01 19.95 -38.54
C SER A 676 -8.15 18.84 -37.49
N PRO A 677 -7.50 17.66 -37.61
CA PRO A 677 -7.59 16.60 -36.59
C PRO A 677 -6.94 16.93 -35.25
N VAL A 678 -6.02 17.90 -35.22
CA VAL A 678 -5.28 18.31 -34.02
C VAL A 678 -5.58 19.76 -33.60
N CYS A 679 -6.30 20.50 -34.43
CA CYS A 679 -6.74 21.88 -34.17
C CYS A 679 -7.96 21.89 -33.24
N GLU A 680 -7.86 22.70 -32.18
CA GLU A 680 -8.94 22.92 -31.19
C GLU A 680 -10.16 23.67 -31.76
N GLY A 681 -10.04 24.26 -32.96
CA GLY A 681 -11.10 25.08 -33.57
C GLY A 681 -11.42 26.33 -32.74
N LEU A 682 -12.56 26.95 -33.02
CA LEU A 682 -13.13 28.02 -32.18
C LEU A 682 -14.39 27.53 -31.49
N TRP A 683 -14.75 28.13 -30.36
CA TRP A 683 -15.91 27.70 -29.58
C TRP A 683 -17.23 28.19 -30.20
N LYS A 684 -18.26 27.34 -30.30
CA LYS A 684 -19.58 27.67 -30.82
C LYS A 684 -20.21 28.86 -30.11
N GLY A 685 -20.02 29.00 -28.79
CA GLY A 685 -20.49 30.17 -28.04
C GLY A 685 -19.92 31.50 -28.53
N TYR A 686 -18.71 31.48 -29.11
CA TYR A 686 -18.14 32.66 -29.79
C TYR A 686 -18.82 32.92 -31.14
N ALA A 687 -19.02 31.86 -31.95
CA ALA A 687 -19.68 31.96 -33.25
C ALA A 687 -21.17 32.33 -33.14
N GLU A 688 -21.86 31.88 -32.09
CA GLU A 688 -23.23 32.26 -31.72
C GLU A 688 -23.33 33.75 -31.40
N ARG A 689 -22.27 34.31 -30.81
CA ARG A 689 -22.22 35.73 -30.44
C ARG A 689 -21.94 36.65 -31.64
N TYR A 690 -20.93 36.34 -32.45
CA TYR A 690 -20.43 37.26 -33.49
C TYR A 690 -20.72 36.84 -34.94
N GLY A 691 -21.27 35.64 -35.12
CA GLY A 691 -21.64 35.06 -36.42
C GLY A 691 -20.50 34.26 -37.07
N ALA A 692 -20.86 33.21 -37.82
CA ALA A 692 -19.91 32.38 -38.55
C ALA A 692 -19.20 33.11 -39.70
N GLY A 693 -19.71 34.28 -40.11
CA GLY A 693 -19.10 35.12 -41.16
C GLY A 693 -17.77 35.77 -40.73
N GLU A 694 -17.63 36.17 -39.46
CA GLU A 694 -16.35 36.65 -38.93
C GLU A 694 -15.28 35.55 -39.01
N LEU A 695 -15.67 34.31 -38.76
CA LEU A 695 -14.78 33.14 -38.75
C LEU A 695 -14.38 32.65 -40.14
N HIS A 696 -15.11 33.06 -41.18
CA HIS A 696 -14.72 32.81 -42.57
C HIS A 696 -13.83 33.92 -43.13
N ALA A 697 -13.95 35.14 -42.59
CA ALA A 697 -13.16 36.29 -43.02
C ALA A 697 -11.75 36.29 -42.40
N LEU A 698 -11.60 35.75 -41.18
CA LEU A 698 -10.34 35.41 -40.51
C LEU A 698 -9.80 34.08 -41.02
#